data_AF-A0A3M6VN97-F1
#
_entry.id   AF-A0A3M6VN97-F1
#
_cell.length_a   1.000
_cell.length_b   1.000
_cell.length_c   1.000
_cell.angle_alpha   90.00
_cell.angle_beta   90.00
_cell.angle_gamma   90.00
#
_symmetry.space_group_name_H-M   'P 1'
#
loop_
_entity.id
_entity.type
_entity.pdbx_description
1 polymer ?
#
loop_
_entity_poly.entity_id
_entity_poly.type
_entity_poly.pdbx_seq_one_letter_code
_entity_poly.pdbx_strand_id
1 'polypeptide(L)'
;MTSPLLGTTLVPLCTCSPGSSGRDLQLHNEGIDILQGTKLLTRKVALVGILYIPEDAQDGGSSADSDRGLFLSPNVALSVAKQNTSLLLLVLRGVSLIDEPFWGSLLFVLSSHVVVAKAGPITTASFQTALPFLADFARVQVTEMTNDEEKNATLLKELAPHVTWGAVDLKLKDMNGCDSPSTYFEQQLAAGSTDAQLLLSDFVSVRDCIVLKFNSFQGPEDVHTSPKLLTHVADRLACKSFFGRYMNGPLLVRLCKLLAPAMAAPDGISVVLQRVVTDVFAAHWQELVQRAFKAYCNVLHARLAVYERAPITAEYLVDVTERKLKANQLNNQHVAAVDAGQGNQSVFDEFGNLKKQLDSEDNGDEGGRFTPLNTGLFSFLKNRASRAFSKQLSRMPTIRVSTSIRGGDQTTSLGDSVRLGGIRKDIEAAEAELLDEAILAQTPDQMLARCTASIVHYSVSREYLNTPSEAMPVNTVVLDTVHAEGLDEVKALLKPFLVDLRGPSPPTPELACSLDFHVGKKNLLAKMARVRRRFDRANEVSSAIFCGELLRYLHSVVLRKNKTDTEDRQQQQLRGRAVSSIMFLDKKSGNDPVALTRVPLELLTYKNNLEAMVSQYNFVARGPQAATVLAAFLYGPVRKQLQYLTQHEYGRFSAACKEKDQRIKELEEVLGNKERQVHHITNANAEWGRQEQEAIAEIEHTHSEQLSSLQGAIRSTEAQIKSALADQQALYQSTMQATRHTIDTVDKVADKSRVVSGYLERYEKGRVFSSRWRQYFYVLKQDTLECYKSKSEYEERGPTFEQSISISGYSVVRSRTDELKIKLVPPEAGHRMLRFRAPASVGRETWMKRFTEATQIASR
;
A
#
# COMPACT_ATOMS: atom_id res chain seq x y z
N MET A 1 63.79 14.04 46.48
CA MET A 1 63.49 13.26 47.69
C MET A 1 63.44 11.80 47.31
N THR A 2 64.37 11.04 47.87
CA THR A 2 64.60 9.60 47.70
C THR A 2 63.47 8.80 48.35
N SER A 3 62.82 7.91 47.59
CA SER A 3 62.03 6.82 48.15
C SER A 3 62.77 5.50 47.89
N PRO A 4 63.43 4.92 48.89
CA PRO A 4 63.95 3.55 48.84
C PRO A 4 62.81 2.55 49.10
N LEU A 5 63.03 1.26 48.79
CA LEU A 5 62.16 0.07 48.94
C LEU A 5 61.37 -0.38 47.68
N LEU A 6 62.09 -0.90 46.68
CA LEU A 6 61.56 -1.83 45.67
C LEU A 6 62.19 -3.21 45.95
N GLY A 7 61.63 -3.95 46.91
CA GLY A 7 61.96 -5.37 47.06
C GLY A 7 61.29 -6.16 45.93
N THR A 8 62.06 -6.80 45.07
CA THR A 8 61.50 -7.66 44.01
C THR A 8 61.06 -9.00 44.61
N THR A 9 59.85 -9.05 45.16
CA THR A 9 59.22 -10.31 45.59
C THR A 9 58.84 -11.11 44.34
N LEU A 10 59.53 -12.24 44.12
CA LEU A 10 59.15 -13.24 43.14
C LEU A 10 57.75 -13.78 43.47
N VAL A 11 56.92 -14.01 42.46
CA VAL A 11 55.54 -14.51 42.61
C VAL A 11 55.51 -16.00 42.27
N PRO A 12 54.99 -16.88 43.15
CA PRO A 12 54.92 -18.30 42.85
C PRO A 12 54.02 -18.54 41.62
N LEU A 13 54.49 -19.37 40.69
CA LEU A 13 53.70 -19.82 39.55
C LEU A 13 53.30 -21.28 39.72
N CYS A 14 54.29 -22.16 39.87
CA CYS A 14 54.09 -23.59 40.05
C CYS A 14 55.06 -24.08 41.12
N THR A 15 54.58 -24.46 42.29
CA THR A 15 55.41 -24.90 43.42
C THR A 15 54.95 -26.25 43.97
N CYS A 16 55.83 -26.90 44.72
CA CYS A 16 55.52 -28.02 45.59
C CYS A 16 55.66 -27.56 47.05
N SER A 17 54.73 -27.98 47.89
CA SER A 17 54.80 -27.75 49.33
C SER A 17 55.98 -28.51 49.96
N PRO A 18 56.60 -27.98 51.03
CA PRO A 18 57.68 -28.67 51.73
C PRO A 18 57.20 -30.05 52.25
N GLY A 19 57.96 -31.11 51.94
CA GLY A 19 57.69 -32.48 52.37
C GLY A 19 56.75 -33.30 51.48
N SER A 20 56.18 -32.75 50.39
CA SER A 20 55.43 -33.54 49.42
C SER A 20 56.38 -34.30 48.48
N SER A 21 55.96 -35.49 48.02
CA SER A 21 56.76 -36.39 47.17
C SER A 21 56.85 -35.93 45.70
N GLY A 22 56.84 -34.62 45.44
CA GLY A 22 56.82 -34.05 44.08
C GLY A 22 55.48 -34.22 43.33
N ARG A 23 54.48 -34.87 43.97
CA ARG A 23 53.18 -35.22 43.37
C ARG A 23 52.12 -34.12 43.51
N ASP A 24 52.24 -33.28 44.53
CA ASP A 24 51.28 -32.21 44.83
C ASP A 24 51.77 -30.88 44.26
N LEU A 25 51.85 -30.80 42.93
CA LEU A 25 52.13 -29.54 42.23
C LEU A 25 50.95 -28.59 42.37
N GLN A 26 51.21 -27.40 42.91
CA GLN A 26 50.23 -26.34 43.07
C GLN A 26 50.53 -25.21 42.07
N LEU A 27 49.53 -24.88 41.25
CA LEU A 27 49.58 -23.70 40.40
C LEU A 27 48.90 -22.53 41.14
N HIS A 28 49.65 -21.46 41.38
CA HIS A 28 49.20 -20.35 42.22
C HIS A 28 48.41 -19.32 41.43
N ASN A 29 47.29 -18.85 42.00
CA ASN A 29 46.43 -17.85 41.36
C ASN A 29 47.18 -16.53 41.12
N GLU A 30 48.09 -16.14 42.01
CA GLU A 30 48.89 -14.91 41.86
C GLU A 30 49.73 -14.91 40.57
N GLY A 31 50.40 -16.03 40.27
CA GLY A 31 51.13 -16.21 39.02
C GLY A 31 50.20 -16.29 37.80
N ILE A 32 49.03 -16.90 37.95
CA ILE A 32 48.01 -16.97 36.88
C ILE A 32 47.49 -15.57 36.56
N ASP A 33 47.23 -14.73 37.55
CA ASP A 33 46.69 -13.38 37.39
C ASP A 33 47.68 -12.49 36.63
N ILE A 34 48.98 -12.64 36.88
CA ILE A 34 50.03 -11.97 36.08
C ILE A 34 49.91 -12.40 34.61
N LEU A 35 49.88 -13.71 34.34
CA LEU A 35 49.80 -14.25 32.98
C LEU A 35 48.47 -13.92 32.28
N GLN A 36 47.38 -13.74 33.01
CA GLN A 36 46.08 -13.33 32.48
C GLN A 36 45.88 -11.81 32.44
N GLY A 37 46.90 -11.05 32.86
CA GLY A 37 46.87 -9.59 32.80
C GLY A 37 46.64 -9.07 31.38
N THR A 38 45.98 -7.92 31.27
CA THR A 38 45.52 -7.32 29.99
C THR A 38 46.63 -7.18 28.94
N LYS A 39 47.88 -6.95 29.35
CA LYS A 39 49.05 -6.87 28.47
C LYS A 39 49.45 -8.22 27.84
N LEU A 40 49.24 -9.34 28.53
CA LEU A 40 49.69 -10.67 28.13
C LEU A 40 48.60 -11.51 27.44
N LEU A 41 47.35 -11.04 27.43
CA LEU A 41 46.24 -11.69 26.74
C LEU A 41 46.47 -11.77 25.22
N THR A 42 47.02 -10.72 24.62
CA THR A 42 47.14 -10.58 23.15
C THR A 42 48.57 -10.52 22.66
N ARG A 43 49.55 -10.33 23.54
CA ARG A 43 50.97 -10.24 23.18
C ARG A 43 51.65 -11.60 23.18
N LYS A 44 52.68 -11.72 22.34
CA LYS A 44 53.58 -12.87 22.34
C LYS A 44 54.40 -12.86 23.62
N VAL A 45 54.71 -14.03 24.14
CA VAL A 45 55.53 -14.15 25.33
C VAL A 45 56.87 -14.79 24.98
N ALA A 46 57.93 -14.23 25.55
CA ALA A 46 59.23 -14.84 25.59
C ALA A 46 59.58 -15.15 27.06
N LEU A 47 59.86 -16.42 27.34
CA LEU A 47 60.11 -16.92 28.69
C LEU A 47 61.61 -17.12 28.86
N VAL A 48 62.17 -16.45 29.85
CA VAL A 48 63.58 -16.57 30.24
C VAL A 48 63.66 -17.38 31.51
N GLY A 49 64.10 -18.62 31.40
CA GLY A 49 64.39 -19.48 32.53
C GLY A 49 65.68 -19.04 33.22
N ILE A 50 65.67 -18.97 34.55
CA ILE A 50 66.86 -18.62 35.34
C ILE A 50 67.09 -19.73 36.36
N LEU A 51 68.26 -20.33 36.25
CA LEU A 51 68.77 -21.36 37.14
C LEU A 51 70.04 -20.83 37.80
N TYR A 52 70.02 -20.71 39.13
CA TYR A 52 71.20 -20.36 39.92
C TYR A 52 71.60 -21.56 40.77
N ILE A 53 72.85 -22.01 40.63
CA ILE A 53 73.41 -23.10 41.43
C ILE A 53 74.48 -22.52 42.38
N PRO A 54 74.21 -22.42 43.70
CA PRO A 54 75.18 -21.97 44.68
C PRO A 54 76.31 -23.01 44.89
N GLU A 55 77.48 -22.58 45.35
CA GLU A 55 78.64 -23.45 45.58
C GLU A 55 78.45 -24.43 46.76
N ASP A 56 77.65 -24.06 47.77
CA ASP A 56 77.49 -24.81 49.04
C ASP A 56 76.37 -25.86 49.04
N ALA A 57 75.82 -26.24 47.88
CA ALA A 57 74.67 -27.15 47.77
C ALA A 57 74.94 -28.62 48.20
N GLN A 58 76.11 -28.93 48.78
CA GLN A 58 76.39 -30.24 49.39
C GLN A 58 75.86 -30.36 50.82
N ASP A 59 75.68 -29.24 51.54
CA ASP A 59 75.03 -29.23 52.85
C ASP A 59 73.63 -28.65 52.70
N GLY A 60 72.61 -29.45 53.03
CA GLY A 60 71.18 -29.19 52.82
C GLY A 60 70.57 -27.99 53.55
N GLY A 61 71.10 -26.79 53.33
CA GLY A 61 70.59 -25.53 53.84
C GLY A 61 69.59 -24.88 52.89
N SER A 62 68.53 -25.59 52.49
CA SER A 62 67.31 -24.88 52.07
C SER A 62 66.53 -24.54 53.35
N SER A 63 66.03 -23.31 53.46
CA SER A 63 65.04 -22.99 54.49
C SER A 63 63.85 -23.92 54.30
N ALA A 64 63.75 -24.95 55.15
CA ALA A 64 62.80 -26.05 55.02
C ALA A 64 61.31 -25.63 55.07
N ASP A 65 61.04 -24.34 55.28
CA ASP A 65 59.71 -23.76 55.47
C ASP A 65 59.15 -22.98 54.26
N SER A 66 59.87 -22.89 53.12
CA SER A 66 59.40 -22.15 51.94
C SER A 66 59.02 -23.05 50.76
N ASP A 67 57.97 -22.68 50.04
CA ASP A 67 57.57 -23.29 48.76
C ASP A 67 58.74 -23.37 47.77
N ARG A 68 58.88 -24.50 47.08
CA ARG A 68 59.93 -24.73 46.07
C ARG A 68 59.35 -24.95 44.69
N GLY A 69 60.02 -24.50 43.64
CA GLY A 69 59.58 -24.66 42.25
C GLY A 69 59.80 -23.41 41.40
N LEU A 70 58.85 -23.13 40.51
CA LEU A 70 58.91 -22.07 39.50
C LEU A 70 58.21 -20.79 39.98
N PHE A 71 58.93 -19.68 39.88
CA PHE A 71 58.47 -18.35 40.25
C PHE A 71 58.56 -17.37 39.08
N LEU A 72 57.64 -16.42 38.99
CA LEU A 72 57.64 -15.32 38.02
C LEU A 72 58.18 -14.04 38.66
N SER A 73 58.98 -13.29 37.90
CA SER A 73 59.33 -11.91 38.29
C SER A 73 58.26 -10.92 37.83
N PRO A 74 57.55 -10.22 38.74
CA PRO A 74 56.46 -9.31 38.38
C PRO A 74 56.93 -8.03 37.68
N ASN A 75 58.20 -7.65 37.86
CA ASN A 75 58.73 -6.33 37.45
C ASN A 75 59.35 -6.31 36.05
N VAL A 76 59.44 -7.44 35.35
CA VAL A 76 60.18 -7.55 34.08
C VAL A 76 59.26 -7.93 32.93
N ALA A 77 58.14 -7.23 32.78
CA ALA A 77 57.42 -7.18 31.51
C ALA A 77 58.03 -6.08 30.62
N LEU A 78 59.31 -6.22 30.27
CA LEU A 78 59.98 -5.31 29.34
C LEU A 78 59.33 -5.49 27.95
N SER A 79 58.61 -4.46 27.52
CA SER A 79 57.97 -4.43 26.21
C SER A 79 59.02 -4.14 25.14
N VAL A 80 59.49 -5.17 24.44
CA VAL A 80 60.36 -4.97 23.28
C VAL A 80 59.48 -4.51 22.12
N ALA A 81 59.39 -3.19 21.94
CA ALA A 81 58.45 -2.54 21.02
C ALA A 81 58.56 -3.02 19.56
N LYS A 82 59.71 -3.56 19.14
CA LYS A 82 59.94 -4.03 17.77
C LYS A 82 59.19 -5.34 17.42
N GLN A 83 58.69 -6.12 18.40
CA GLN A 83 58.13 -7.46 18.14
C GLN A 83 56.73 -7.74 18.72
N ASN A 84 56.09 -6.76 19.39
CA ASN A 84 54.85 -7.00 20.17
C ASN A 84 54.98 -8.17 21.17
N THR A 85 56.15 -8.25 21.81
CA THR A 85 56.54 -9.33 22.72
C THR A 85 56.70 -8.80 24.14
N SER A 86 56.25 -9.61 25.10
CA SER A 86 56.51 -9.42 26.52
C SER A 86 57.54 -10.43 26.99
N LEU A 87 58.66 -9.91 27.51
CA LEU A 87 59.62 -10.68 28.27
C LEU A 87 59.00 -11.12 29.60
N LEU A 88 59.25 -12.34 30.05
CA LEU A 88 58.91 -12.81 31.40
C LEU A 88 60.08 -13.64 31.93
N LEU A 89 60.47 -13.40 33.18
CA LEU A 89 61.50 -14.20 33.85
C LEU A 89 60.84 -15.29 34.69
N LEU A 90 61.29 -16.52 34.47
CA LEU A 90 60.87 -17.73 35.17
C LEU A 90 62.06 -18.25 35.99
N VAL A 91 62.03 -18.04 37.30
CA VAL A 91 63.13 -18.37 38.21
C VAL A 91 62.83 -19.70 38.91
N LEU A 92 63.73 -20.66 38.80
CA LEU A 92 63.65 -21.92 39.54
C LEU A 92 64.34 -21.77 40.91
N ARG A 93 63.64 -22.08 42.00
CA ARG A 93 64.14 -21.93 43.38
C ARG A 93 63.82 -23.12 44.28
N GLY A 94 64.73 -23.41 45.20
CA GLY A 94 64.49 -24.36 46.30
C GLY A 94 64.44 -25.83 45.89
N VAL A 95 64.87 -26.17 44.68
CA VAL A 95 64.80 -27.53 44.11
C VAL A 95 66.20 -28.09 43.89
N SER A 96 66.41 -29.35 44.27
CA SER A 96 67.58 -30.15 43.89
C SER A 96 67.35 -30.77 42.52
N LEU A 97 68.13 -30.36 41.51
CA LEU A 97 68.02 -30.91 40.15
C LEU A 97 68.55 -32.34 40.02
N ILE A 98 69.26 -32.83 41.04
CA ILE A 98 69.73 -34.22 41.11
C ILE A 98 68.58 -35.12 41.55
N ASP A 99 67.82 -34.70 42.57
CA ASP A 99 66.71 -35.49 43.13
C ASP A 99 65.40 -35.32 42.35
N GLU A 100 65.14 -34.11 41.85
CA GLU A 100 63.93 -33.74 41.11
C GLU A 100 64.30 -33.13 39.72
N PRO A 101 64.89 -33.92 38.80
CA PRO A 101 65.37 -33.42 37.51
C PRO A 101 64.26 -32.86 36.61
N PHE A 102 63.01 -33.32 36.77
CA PHE A 102 61.88 -32.89 35.96
C PHE A 102 61.66 -31.36 35.99
N TRP A 103 62.02 -30.68 37.09
CA TRP A 103 61.90 -29.22 37.18
C TRP A 103 62.83 -28.50 36.20
N GLY A 104 64.04 -29.01 36.01
CA GLY A 104 64.98 -28.51 35.01
C GLY A 104 64.47 -28.78 33.59
N SER A 105 63.96 -29.99 33.34
CA SER A 105 63.34 -30.36 32.06
C SER A 105 62.13 -29.46 31.73
N LEU A 106 61.27 -29.20 32.72
CA LEU A 106 60.09 -28.33 32.60
C LEU A 106 60.50 -26.88 32.31
N LEU A 107 61.51 -26.36 33.02
CA LEU A 107 62.08 -25.04 32.76
C LEU A 107 62.60 -24.93 31.32
N PHE A 108 63.32 -25.95 30.85
CA PHE A 108 63.84 -26.03 29.48
C PHE A 108 62.73 -26.04 28.42
N VAL A 109 61.71 -26.88 28.61
CA VAL A 109 60.59 -26.97 27.66
C VAL A 109 59.81 -25.67 27.62
N LEU A 110 59.55 -25.01 28.75
CA LEU A 110 58.77 -23.77 28.79
C LEU A 110 59.54 -22.55 28.24
N SER A 111 60.84 -22.49 28.47
CA SER A 111 61.64 -21.29 28.17
C SER A 111 62.00 -21.19 26.68
N SER A 112 62.15 -19.96 26.18
CA SER A 112 62.83 -19.70 24.90
C SER A 112 64.32 -19.42 25.09
N HIS A 113 64.71 -18.98 26.29
CA HIS A 113 66.09 -18.74 26.70
C HIS A 113 66.27 -19.23 28.14
N VAL A 114 67.28 -20.04 28.43
CA VAL A 114 67.65 -20.43 29.80
C VAL A 114 69.01 -19.87 30.15
N VAL A 115 69.11 -19.29 31.34
CA VAL A 115 70.34 -18.75 31.92
C VAL A 115 70.75 -19.66 33.06
N VAL A 116 71.93 -20.25 32.94
CA VAL A 116 72.52 -21.13 33.95
C VAL A 116 73.64 -20.36 34.62
N ALA A 117 73.40 -19.87 35.83
CA ALA A 117 74.36 -19.09 36.58
C ALA A 117 75.06 -19.95 37.63
N LYS A 118 76.38 -19.94 37.61
CA LYS A 118 77.23 -20.64 38.57
C LYS A 118 78.44 -19.77 38.94
N ALA A 119 78.83 -19.78 40.21
CA ALA A 119 80.02 -19.08 40.66
C ALA A 119 81.32 -19.79 40.24
N GLY A 120 82.36 -18.99 40.02
CA GLY A 120 83.71 -19.48 39.76
C GLY A 120 83.98 -19.97 38.33
N PRO A 121 85.12 -20.68 38.14
CA PRO A 121 85.53 -21.21 36.85
C PRO A 121 84.63 -22.36 36.37
N ILE A 122 84.53 -22.51 35.04
CA ILE A 122 83.71 -23.55 34.43
C ILE A 122 84.52 -24.85 34.39
N THR A 123 84.07 -25.85 35.13
CA THR A 123 84.72 -27.17 35.24
C THR A 123 83.78 -28.29 34.81
N THR A 124 84.29 -29.49 34.58
CA THR A 124 83.47 -30.68 34.28
C THR A 124 82.39 -30.94 35.34
N ALA A 125 82.74 -30.82 36.62
CA ALA A 125 81.80 -30.93 37.75
C ALA A 125 80.71 -29.83 37.72
N SER A 126 80.98 -28.70 37.06
CA SER A 126 80.00 -27.64 36.89
C SER A 126 78.85 -28.02 35.98
N PHE A 127 79.11 -28.75 34.92
CA PHE A 127 78.04 -29.25 34.03
C PHE A 127 77.20 -30.34 34.72
N GLN A 128 77.83 -31.27 35.44
CA GLN A 128 77.12 -32.35 36.14
C GLN A 128 76.19 -31.83 37.24
N THR A 129 76.60 -30.78 37.95
CA THR A 129 75.77 -30.15 39.01
C THR A 129 74.71 -29.23 38.45
N ALA A 130 75.01 -28.50 37.36
CA ALA A 130 74.10 -27.51 36.80
C ALA A 130 73.03 -28.09 35.88
N LEU A 131 73.34 -29.16 35.17
CA LEU A 131 72.52 -29.70 34.08
C LEU A 131 72.22 -31.22 34.21
N PRO A 132 72.04 -31.81 35.42
CA PRO A 132 71.75 -33.24 35.54
C PRO A 132 70.41 -33.63 34.89
N PHE A 133 69.49 -32.68 34.74
CA PHE A 133 68.18 -32.90 34.14
C PHE A 133 68.18 -33.09 32.62
N LEU A 134 69.29 -32.83 31.91
CA LEU A 134 69.30 -33.00 30.44
C LEU A 134 69.04 -34.46 30.02
N ALA A 135 69.41 -35.43 30.84
CA ALA A 135 69.08 -36.84 30.61
C ALA A 135 67.58 -37.11 30.69
N ASP A 136 66.85 -36.37 31.54
CA ASP A 136 65.40 -36.45 31.65
C ASP A 136 64.70 -35.69 30.51
N PHE A 137 65.24 -34.53 30.11
CA PHE A 137 64.79 -33.81 28.91
C PHE A 137 64.88 -34.68 27.64
N ALA A 138 65.93 -35.49 27.50
CA ALA A 138 66.11 -36.42 26.38
C ALA A 138 64.98 -37.47 26.28
N ARG A 139 64.28 -37.76 27.38
CA ARG A 139 63.17 -38.74 27.42
C ARG A 139 61.82 -38.14 26.97
N VAL A 140 61.74 -36.83 26.81
CA VAL A 140 60.53 -36.15 26.32
C VAL A 140 60.30 -36.49 24.85
N GLN A 141 59.11 -36.97 24.53
CA GLN A 141 58.72 -37.26 23.15
C GLN A 141 58.09 -36.01 22.54
N VAL A 142 58.61 -35.54 21.40
CA VAL A 142 58.06 -34.38 20.70
C VAL A 142 56.76 -34.77 19.99
N THR A 143 56.75 -35.90 19.29
CA THR A 143 55.61 -36.39 18.49
C THR A 143 55.20 -37.82 18.85
N GLU A 144 53.91 -38.13 18.72
CA GLU A 144 53.34 -39.45 19.07
C GLU A 144 53.70 -40.56 18.06
N MET A 145 54.02 -40.17 16.82
CA MET A 145 54.25 -41.10 15.69
C MET A 145 55.69 -41.58 15.54
N THR A 146 56.62 -41.07 16.34
CA THR A 146 58.06 -41.34 16.20
C THR A 146 58.53 -42.27 17.32
N ASN A 147 58.58 -43.58 17.06
CA ASN A 147 59.33 -44.53 17.89
C ASN A 147 60.85 -44.51 17.59
N ASP A 148 61.28 -43.53 16.78
CA ASP A 148 62.64 -43.35 16.30
C ASP A 148 63.34 -42.30 17.18
N GLU A 149 64.22 -42.76 18.06
CA GLU A 149 64.91 -41.93 19.05
C GLU A 149 65.79 -40.86 18.40
N GLU A 150 66.42 -41.15 17.27
CA GLU A 150 67.26 -40.19 16.53
C GLU A 150 66.40 -39.05 15.98
N LYS A 151 65.23 -39.37 15.40
CA LYS A 151 64.29 -38.33 14.95
C LYS A 151 63.78 -37.50 16.11
N ASN A 152 63.41 -38.12 17.24
CA ASN A 152 62.98 -37.37 18.42
C ASN A 152 64.09 -36.42 18.93
N ALA A 153 65.35 -36.87 18.93
CA ALA A 153 66.48 -36.04 19.32
C ALA A 153 66.67 -34.82 18.39
N THR A 154 66.47 -34.99 17.08
CA THR A 154 66.49 -33.86 16.14
C THR A 154 65.35 -32.86 16.38
N LEU A 155 64.15 -33.34 16.73
CA LEU A 155 63.02 -32.49 17.05
C LEU A 155 63.19 -31.76 18.39
N LEU A 156 63.78 -32.43 19.40
CA LEU A 156 64.13 -31.81 20.68
C LEU A 156 65.18 -30.71 20.50
N LYS A 157 66.16 -30.92 19.61
CA LYS A 157 67.17 -29.91 19.27
C LYS A 157 66.58 -28.62 18.69
N GLU A 158 65.53 -28.73 17.87
CA GLU A 158 64.81 -27.57 17.32
C GLU A 158 63.94 -26.85 18.37
N LEU A 159 63.51 -27.56 19.43
CA LEU A 159 62.70 -26.99 20.51
C LEU A 159 63.52 -26.47 21.70
N ALA A 160 64.80 -26.84 21.74
CA ALA A 160 65.71 -26.46 22.81
C ALA A 160 65.85 -24.93 22.91
N PRO A 161 65.86 -24.37 24.13
CA PRO A 161 66.02 -22.93 24.31
C PRO A 161 67.45 -22.50 23.97
N HIS A 162 67.63 -21.19 23.74
CA HIS A 162 68.96 -20.58 23.81
C HIS A 162 69.52 -20.78 25.22
N VAL A 163 70.75 -21.26 25.39
CA VAL A 163 71.38 -21.37 26.72
C VAL A 163 72.50 -20.36 26.91
N THR A 164 72.41 -19.51 27.94
CA THR A 164 73.52 -18.65 28.35
C THR A 164 74.11 -19.13 29.67
N TRP A 165 75.41 -19.40 29.67
CA TRP A 165 76.16 -19.67 30.89
C TRP A 165 76.55 -18.34 31.57
N GLY A 166 76.05 -18.10 32.77
CA GLY A 166 76.39 -16.95 33.60
C GLY A 166 77.50 -17.30 34.58
N ALA A 167 78.76 -17.06 34.21
CA ALA A 167 79.89 -17.29 35.12
C ALA A 167 79.99 -16.12 36.12
N VAL A 168 79.62 -16.37 37.38
CA VAL A 168 79.60 -15.36 38.44
C VAL A 168 81.00 -15.21 39.02
N ASP A 169 81.50 -13.97 39.03
CA ASP A 169 82.83 -13.58 39.53
C ASP A 169 84.01 -14.30 38.86
N LEU A 170 83.84 -14.76 37.62
CA LEU A 170 84.92 -15.32 36.80
C LEU A 170 86.03 -14.28 36.57
N LYS A 171 87.26 -14.64 36.92
CA LYS A 171 88.43 -13.77 36.73
C LYS A 171 89.10 -14.09 35.40
N LEU A 172 89.68 -13.08 34.75
CA LEU A 172 90.36 -13.24 33.46
C LEU A 172 91.49 -14.29 33.51
N LYS A 173 92.19 -14.39 34.63
CA LYS A 173 93.26 -15.40 34.84
C LYS A 173 92.75 -16.85 34.82
N ASP A 174 91.47 -17.06 35.11
CA ASP A 174 90.86 -18.40 35.21
C ASP A 174 90.30 -18.85 33.84
N MET A 175 90.37 -17.99 32.82
CA MET A 175 89.86 -18.24 31.45
C MET A 175 90.89 -18.91 30.52
N ASN A 176 91.99 -19.45 31.05
CA ASN A 176 93.02 -20.18 30.27
C ASN A 176 93.56 -19.44 29.04
N GLY A 177 93.57 -18.10 29.05
CA GLY A 177 94.06 -17.28 27.94
C GLY A 177 93.06 -17.06 26.80
N CYS A 178 91.77 -17.43 26.95
CA CYS A 178 90.74 -17.16 25.95
C CYS A 178 90.37 -15.68 25.85
N ASP A 179 90.17 -15.19 24.62
CA ASP A 179 89.82 -13.79 24.33
C ASP A 179 88.38 -13.41 24.74
N SER A 180 87.49 -14.38 24.94
CA SER A 180 86.10 -14.13 25.31
C SER A 180 85.53 -15.20 26.26
N PRO A 181 84.52 -14.87 27.09
CA PRO A 181 83.86 -15.86 27.95
C PRO A 181 83.18 -16.98 27.17
N SER A 182 82.63 -16.68 25.99
CA SER A 182 82.00 -17.69 25.12
C SER A 182 83.00 -18.67 24.52
N THR A 183 84.18 -18.20 24.08
CA THR A 183 85.25 -19.10 23.60
C THR A 183 85.79 -19.97 24.73
N TYR A 184 85.92 -19.42 25.94
CA TYR A 184 86.27 -20.20 27.12
C TYR A 184 85.22 -21.28 27.43
N PHE A 185 83.93 -20.93 27.38
CA PHE A 185 82.83 -21.88 27.60
C PHE A 185 82.82 -23.02 26.58
N GLU A 186 82.95 -22.73 25.27
CA GLU A 186 83.01 -23.75 24.23
C GLU A 186 84.24 -24.65 24.40
N GLN A 187 85.39 -24.11 24.81
CA GLN A 187 86.57 -24.91 25.11
C GLN A 187 86.32 -25.86 26.29
N GLN A 188 85.68 -25.40 27.36
CA GLN A 188 85.36 -26.26 28.52
C GLN A 188 84.29 -27.30 28.19
N LEU A 189 83.35 -26.97 27.31
CA LEU A 189 82.34 -27.91 26.82
C LEU A 189 82.97 -29.00 25.96
N ALA A 190 83.87 -28.65 25.04
CA ALA A 190 84.56 -29.60 24.17
C ALA A 190 85.60 -30.47 24.89
N ALA A 191 86.18 -29.98 25.99
CA ALA A 191 87.22 -30.69 26.74
C ALA A 191 86.68 -31.81 27.65
N GLY A 192 85.38 -31.82 27.96
CA GLY A 192 84.80 -32.79 28.88
C GLY A 192 84.01 -33.90 28.20
N SER A 193 83.87 -35.03 28.89
CA SER A 193 83.24 -36.26 28.39
C SER A 193 82.07 -36.74 29.25
N THR A 194 81.45 -35.83 30.01
CA THR A 194 80.30 -36.19 30.86
C THR A 194 79.00 -36.16 30.08
N ASP A 195 78.02 -36.98 30.49
CA ASP A 195 76.71 -37.05 29.85
C ASP A 195 76.05 -35.66 29.72
N ALA A 196 76.12 -34.83 30.76
CA ALA A 196 75.59 -33.47 30.74
C ALA A 196 76.26 -32.57 29.67
N GLN A 197 77.57 -32.72 29.43
CA GLN A 197 78.28 -31.97 28.40
C GLN A 197 77.95 -32.46 26.99
N LEU A 198 77.88 -33.78 26.79
CA LEU A 198 77.50 -34.39 25.52
C LEU A 198 76.07 -33.99 25.14
N LEU A 199 75.11 -34.15 26.06
CA LEU A 199 73.71 -33.78 25.82
C LEU A 199 73.53 -32.28 25.59
N LEU A 200 74.30 -31.43 26.29
CA LEU A 200 74.27 -29.98 26.05
C LEU A 200 74.81 -29.64 24.65
N SER A 201 75.89 -30.29 24.22
CA SER A 201 76.46 -30.10 22.88
C SER A 201 75.50 -30.57 21.78
N ASP A 202 74.80 -31.66 22.01
CA ASP A 202 73.93 -32.31 21.02
C ASP A 202 72.59 -31.59 20.85
N PHE A 203 71.91 -31.25 21.95
CA PHE A 203 70.58 -30.63 21.94
C PHE A 203 70.58 -29.12 21.79
N VAL A 204 71.58 -28.41 22.30
CA VAL A 204 71.55 -26.94 22.32
C VAL A 204 72.46 -26.37 21.23
N SER A 205 71.83 -25.94 20.14
CA SER A 205 72.51 -25.35 18.98
C SER A 205 72.95 -23.91 19.19
N VAL A 206 72.20 -23.13 19.99
CA VAL A 206 72.48 -21.72 20.27
C VAL A 206 72.83 -21.56 21.74
N ARG A 207 74.10 -21.30 22.02
CA ARG A 207 74.62 -21.16 23.37
C ARG A 207 75.76 -20.15 23.44
N ASP A 208 75.94 -19.55 24.61
CA ASP A 208 76.99 -18.56 24.85
C ASP A 208 77.29 -18.38 26.34
N CYS A 209 78.25 -17.52 26.66
CA CYS A 209 78.66 -17.28 28.05
C CYS A 209 78.83 -15.78 28.34
N ILE A 210 78.42 -15.37 29.53
CA ILE A 210 78.57 -14.03 30.06
C ILE A 210 79.20 -14.06 31.45
N VAL A 211 80.04 -13.08 31.74
CA VAL A 211 80.57 -12.88 33.09
C VAL A 211 79.65 -11.96 33.88
N LEU A 212 79.15 -12.46 35.01
CA LEU A 212 78.31 -11.71 35.94
C LEU A 212 79.13 -11.34 37.18
N LYS A 213 78.78 -10.23 37.83
CA LYS A 213 79.41 -9.84 39.10
C LYS A 213 78.42 -10.01 40.23
N PHE A 214 78.80 -10.69 41.30
CA PHE A 214 77.92 -10.97 42.43
C PHE A 214 77.38 -9.68 43.07
N ASN A 215 78.20 -8.63 43.12
CA ASN A 215 77.81 -7.31 43.62
C ASN A 215 76.76 -6.57 42.77
N SER A 216 76.40 -7.10 41.59
CA SER A 216 75.36 -6.53 40.72
C SER A 216 73.97 -7.08 41.00
N PHE A 217 73.85 -8.05 41.91
CA PHE A 217 72.58 -8.67 42.30
C PHE A 217 71.97 -7.91 43.49
N GLN A 218 70.64 -7.89 43.60
CA GLN A 218 69.96 -7.29 44.75
C GLN A 218 70.08 -8.13 46.03
N GLY A 219 70.36 -9.42 45.88
CA GLY A 219 70.58 -10.39 46.95
C GLY A 219 71.45 -11.55 46.45
N PRO A 220 71.98 -12.39 47.37
CA PRO A 220 72.95 -13.43 47.05
C PRO A 220 72.43 -14.46 46.03
N GLU A 221 71.12 -14.73 46.05
CA GLU A 221 70.46 -15.68 45.14
C GLU A 221 69.62 -15.00 44.04
N ASP A 222 69.71 -13.67 43.91
CA ASP A 222 68.87 -12.87 43.02
C ASP A 222 69.56 -12.54 41.70
N VAL A 223 70.19 -13.54 41.06
CA VAL A 223 70.91 -13.36 39.78
C VAL A 223 70.04 -12.73 38.69
N HIS A 224 68.75 -13.01 38.72
CA HIS A 224 67.74 -12.46 37.81
C HIS A 224 67.61 -10.93 37.84
N THR A 225 68.14 -10.27 38.87
CA THR A 225 68.15 -8.81 39.01
C THR A 225 69.35 -8.14 38.35
N SER A 226 70.33 -8.91 37.85
CA SER A 226 71.55 -8.36 37.24
C SER A 226 71.21 -7.54 35.98
N PRO A 227 71.56 -6.24 35.92
CA PRO A 227 71.30 -5.41 34.75
C PRO A 227 71.98 -5.95 33.49
N LYS A 228 73.21 -6.48 33.62
CA LYS A 228 73.97 -7.05 32.51
C LYS A 228 73.29 -8.29 31.91
N LEU A 229 72.70 -9.12 32.77
CA LEU A 229 71.93 -10.28 32.33
C LEU A 229 70.68 -9.85 31.57
N LEU A 230 69.91 -8.91 32.15
CA LEU A 230 68.66 -8.45 31.57
C LEU A 230 68.86 -7.77 30.22
N THR A 231 69.90 -6.96 30.05
CA THR A 231 70.24 -6.36 28.75
C THR A 231 70.65 -7.42 27.75
N HIS A 232 71.48 -8.38 28.17
CA HIS A 232 71.96 -9.44 27.29
C HIS A 232 70.83 -10.31 26.73
N VAL A 233 69.89 -10.70 27.59
CA VAL A 233 68.75 -11.52 27.19
C VAL A 233 67.74 -10.71 26.37
N ALA A 234 67.50 -9.45 26.70
CA ALA A 234 66.60 -8.58 25.93
C ALA A 234 67.08 -8.37 24.48
N ASP A 235 68.39 -8.27 24.25
CA ASP A 235 68.96 -8.09 22.91
C ASP A 235 68.79 -9.33 22.02
N ARG A 236 68.64 -10.52 22.61
CA ARG A 236 68.57 -11.82 21.89
C ARG A 236 67.22 -12.50 22.02
N LEU A 237 66.19 -11.72 22.31
CA LEU A 237 64.89 -12.26 22.68
C LEU A 237 64.22 -13.01 21.53
N ALA A 238 63.95 -14.30 21.74
CA ALA A 238 63.08 -15.11 20.90
C ALA A 238 61.74 -15.39 21.59
N CYS A 239 60.64 -15.24 20.86
CA CYS A 239 59.32 -15.60 21.36
C CYS A 239 59.20 -17.12 21.47
N LYS A 240 58.61 -17.62 22.56
CA LYS A 240 58.37 -19.06 22.68
C LYS A 240 57.28 -19.48 21.70
N SER A 241 57.56 -20.50 20.91
CA SER A 241 56.60 -21.13 20.00
C SER A 241 56.55 -22.63 20.18
N PHE A 242 55.37 -23.20 20.02
CA PHE A 242 55.17 -24.64 19.87
C PHE A 242 54.36 -24.91 18.61
N PHE A 243 54.77 -25.92 17.87
CA PHE A 243 54.13 -26.38 16.65
C PHE A 243 53.74 -25.26 15.65
N GLY A 244 54.65 -24.30 15.40
CA GLY A 244 54.42 -23.17 14.50
C GLY A 244 53.51 -22.06 15.03
N ARG A 245 53.22 -22.02 16.34
CA ARG A 245 52.42 -20.96 16.98
C ARG A 245 53.12 -20.37 18.20
N TYR A 246 53.08 -19.05 18.32
CA TYR A 246 53.59 -18.33 19.48
C TYR A 246 52.68 -18.50 20.69
N MET A 247 53.27 -18.49 21.87
CA MET A 247 52.56 -18.55 23.14
C MET A 247 52.17 -17.15 23.62
N ASN A 248 50.99 -17.05 24.26
CA ASN A 248 50.56 -15.91 25.05
C ASN A 248 50.33 -16.34 26.50
N GLY A 249 49.99 -15.40 27.38
CA GLY A 249 49.76 -15.69 28.79
C GLY A 249 48.68 -16.77 29.05
N PRO A 250 47.47 -16.68 28.48
CA PRO A 250 46.44 -17.71 28.63
C PRO A 250 46.84 -19.11 28.17
N LEU A 251 47.58 -19.23 27.06
CA LEU A 251 48.09 -20.50 26.58
C LEU A 251 49.17 -21.06 27.51
N LEU A 252 50.04 -20.20 28.06
CA LEU A 252 51.06 -20.62 29.03
C LEU A 252 50.45 -21.15 30.33
N VAL A 253 49.40 -20.51 30.85
CA VAL A 253 48.68 -21.02 32.03
C VAL A 253 48.16 -22.44 31.77
N ARG A 254 47.51 -22.67 30.63
CA ARG A 254 47.00 -24.00 30.27
C ARG A 254 48.10 -25.02 30.05
N LEU A 255 49.21 -24.59 29.42
CA LEU A 255 50.37 -25.43 29.23
C LEU A 255 50.97 -25.85 30.58
N CYS A 256 51.18 -24.92 31.52
CA CYS A 256 51.70 -25.24 32.85
C CYS A 256 50.75 -26.20 33.60
N LYS A 257 49.43 -25.99 33.50
CA LYS A 257 48.41 -26.87 34.13
C LYS A 257 48.46 -28.31 33.63
N LEU A 258 48.82 -28.55 32.37
CA LEU A 258 48.84 -29.88 31.77
C LEU A 258 50.24 -30.50 31.76
N LEU A 259 51.27 -29.70 31.48
CA LEU A 259 52.64 -30.15 31.31
C LEU A 259 53.33 -30.44 32.65
N ALA A 260 53.18 -29.57 33.66
CA ALA A 260 53.89 -29.75 34.93
C ALA A 260 53.47 -31.05 35.64
N PRO A 261 52.17 -31.39 35.77
CA PRO A 261 51.76 -32.67 36.34
C PRO A 261 52.16 -33.88 35.49
N ALA A 262 52.16 -33.74 34.16
CA ALA A 262 52.57 -34.82 33.25
C ALA A 262 54.06 -35.14 33.40
N MET A 263 54.92 -34.13 33.57
CA MET A 263 56.36 -34.31 33.76
C MET A 263 56.75 -34.77 35.16
N ALA A 264 55.93 -34.45 36.18
CA ALA A 264 56.14 -34.91 37.55
C ALA A 264 55.60 -36.33 37.82
N ALA A 265 54.94 -36.96 36.84
CA ALA A 265 54.34 -38.27 37.02
C ALA A 265 55.42 -39.37 37.20
N PRO A 266 55.33 -40.22 38.24
CA PRO A 266 56.34 -41.22 38.56
C PRO A 266 56.28 -42.48 37.66
N ASP A 267 55.29 -42.58 36.78
CA ASP A 267 54.95 -43.79 36.03
C ASP A 267 55.96 -44.13 34.91
N GLY A 268 57.00 -43.31 34.74
CA GLY A 268 58.06 -43.53 33.74
C GLY A 268 57.60 -43.39 32.28
N ILE A 269 56.35 -42.96 32.06
CA ILE A 269 55.78 -42.74 30.73
C ILE A 269 56.35 -41.43 30.18
N SER A 270 57.00 -41.51 29.01
CA SER A 270 57.48 -40.32 28.31
C SER A 270 56.33 -39.35 28.01
N VAL A 271 56.52 -38.09 28.38
CA VAL A 271 55.56 -37.03 28.05
C VAL A 271 55.60 -36.75 26.55
N VAL A 272 54.44 -36.85 25.90
CA VAL A 272 54.27 -36.52 24.48
C VAL A 272 53.85 -35.05 24.34
N LEU A 273 54.79 -34.18 23.98
CA LEU A 273 54.60 -32.73 23.92
C LEU A 273 53.54 -32.32 22.88
N GLN A 274 53.50 -32.97 21.71
CA GLN A 274 52.49 -32.71 20.68
C GLN A 274 51.07 -32.88 21.21
N ARG A 275 50.82 -33.94 21.98
CA ARG A 275 49.49 -34.21 22.55
C ARG A 275 49.09 -33.13 23.54
N VAL A 276 49.98 -32.80 24.49
CA VAL A 276 49.74 -31.75 25.50
C VAL A 276 49.46 -30.40 24.83
N VAL A 277 50.29 -29.98 23.87
CA VAL A 277 50.11 -28.68 23.21
C VAL A 277 48.86 -28.66 22.31
N THR A 278 48.55 -29.77 21.64
CA THR A 278 47.32 -29.90 20.84
C THR A 278 46.09 -29.75 21.71
N ASP A 279 46.07 -30.39 22.88
CA ASP A 279 44.98 -30.26 23.85
C ASP A 279 44.85 -28.83 24.38
N VAL A 280 45.98 -28.15 24.65
CA VAL A 280 45.99 -26.72 25.04
C VAL A 280 45.35 -25.85 23.94
N PHE A 281 45.78 -26.01 22.69
CA PHE A 281 45.26 -25.24 21.56
C PHE A 281 43.79 -25.54 21.28
N ALA A 282 43.38 -26.81 21.31
CA ALA A 282 42.01 -27.22 21.09
C ALA A 282 41.08 -26.66 22.19
N ALA A 283 41.48 -26.79 23.45
CA ALA A 283 40.70 -26.26 24.57
C ALA A 283 40.61 -24.73 24.54
N HIS A 284 41.69 -24.04 24.18
CA HIS A 284 41.67 -22.57 24.09
C HIS A 284 40.81 -22.10 22.92
N TRP A 285 40.90 -22.77 21.77
CA TRP A 285 40.07 -22.50 20.61
C TRP A 285 38.58 -22.69 20.90
N GLN A 286 38.21 -23.77 21.59
CA GLN A 286 36.82 -24.01 21.98
C GLN A 286 36.26 -22.90 22.87
N GLU A 287 37.04 -22.45 23.86
CA GLU A 287 36.64 -21.32 24.72
C GLU A 287 36.50 -20.01 23.94
N LEU A 288 37.45 -19.72 23.04
CA LEU A 288 37.38 -18.54 22.18
C LEU A 288 36.14 -18.57 21.27
N VAL A 289 35.82 -19.72 20.68
CA VAL A 289 34.63 -19.89 19.84
C VAL A 289 33.34 -19.69 20.65
N GLN A 290 33.27 -20.21 21.87
CA GLN A 290 32.12 -20.01 22.75
C GLN A 290 31.97 -18.54 23.17
N ARG A 291 33.07 -17.89 23.56
CA ARG A 291 33.08 -16.46 23.91
C ARG A 291 32.68 -15.59 22.72
N ALA A 292 33.21 -15.88 21.54
CA ALA A 292 32.87 -15.18 20.30
C ALA A 292 31.39 -15.33 19.95
N PHE A 293 30.85 -16.55 20.00
CA PHE A 293 29.42 -16.78 19.78
C PHE A 293 28.56 -16.02 20.80
N LYS A 294 28.94 -16.03 22.08
CA LYS A 294 28.24 -15.30 23.14
C LYS A 294 28.28 -13.79 22.90
N ALA A 295 29.43 -13.23 22.54
CA ALA A 295 29.59 -11.81 22.24
C ALA A 295 28.68 -11.38 21.07
N TYR A 296 28.68 -12.15 19.98
CA TYR A 296 27.77 -11.91 18.86
C TYR A 296 26.30 -11.90 19.29
N CYS A 297 25.86 -12.90 20.06
CA CYS A 297 24.48 -12.93 20.55
C CYS A 297 24.18 -11.74 21.46
N ASN A 298 25.08 -11.40 22.41
CA ASN A 298 24.92 -10.24 23.28
C ASN A 298 24.67 -8.95 22.49
N VAL A 299 25.45 -8.69 21.42
CA VAL A 299 25.28 -7.51 20.56
C VAL A 299 23.89 -7.50 19.91
N LEU A 300 23.47 -8.62 19.30
CA LEU A 300 22.16 -8.68 18.66
C LEU A 300 21.02 -8.48 19.67
N HIS A 301 21.05 -9.16 20.82
CA HIS A 301 20.01 -9.06 21.84
C HIS A 301 20.01 -7.70 22.56
N ALA A 302 21.15 -7.02 22.64
CA ALA A 302 21.23 -5.68 23.23
C ALA A 302 20.72 -4.58 22.28
N ARG A 303 20.94 -4.74 20.97
CA ARG A 303 20.59 -3.73 19.96
C ARG A 303 19.20 -3.91 19.37
N LEU A 304 18.65 -5.13 19.41
CA LEU A 304 17.35 -5.47 18.81
C LEU A 304 16.39 -5.98 19.89
N ALA A 305 15.33 -5.22 20.14
CA ALA A 305 14.25 -5.63 21.01
C ALA A 305 13.16 -6.38 20.23
N VAL A 306 12.53 -7.33 20.93
CA VAL A 306 11.36 -8.07 20.45
C VAL A 306 10.20 -7.10 20.25
N TYR A 307 9.42 -7.31 19.18
CA TYR A 307 8.19 -6.57 18.98
C TYR A 307 7.15 -6.96 20.02
N GLU A 308 6.83 -6.03 20.91
CA GLU A 308 5.65 -6.12 21.76
C GLU A 308 4.47 -5.48 21.04
N ARG A 309 3.38 -6.24 20.90
CA ARG A 309 2.20 -5.80 20.18
C ARG A 309 1.52 -4.65 20.94
N ALA A 310 1.80 -3.43 20.50
CA ALA A 310 1.13 -2.23 20.99
C ALA A 310 -0.09 -1.91 20.10
N PRO A 311 -1.26 -1.59 20.68
CA PRO A 311 -2.41 -1.17 19.89
C PRO A 311 -2.08 0.13 19.15
N ILE A 312 -2.34 0.17 17.85
CA ILE A 312 -2.13 1.37 17.03
C ILE A 312 -3.27 2.35 17.33
N THR A 313 -2.96 3.41 18.07
CA THR A 313 -3.88 4.50 18.41
C THR A 313 -3.59 5.76 17.59
N ALA A 314 -4.51 6.74 17.63
CA ALA A 314 -4.29 8.05 17.01
C ALA A 314 -3.06 8.76 17.62
N GLU A 315 -2.93 8.72 18.95
CA GLU A 315 -1.79 9.27 19.70
C GLU A 315 -0.46 8.65 19.24
N TYR A 316 -0.42 7.32 19.08
CA TYR A 316 0.75 6.63 18.56
C TYR A 316 1.15 7.13 17.16
N LEU A 317 0.18 7.33 16.27
CA LEU A 317 0.44 7.84 14.92
C LEU A 317 0.98 9.27 14.94
N VAL A 318 0.41 10.14 15.77
CA VAL A 318 0.89 11.52 15.98
C VAL A 318 2.34 11.49 16.48
N ASP A 319 2.61 10.76 17.56
CA ASP A 319 3.96 10.64 18.14
C ASP A 319 5.00 10.13 17.15
N VAL A 320 4.67 9.09 16.39
CA VAL A 320 5.57 8.52 15.39
C VAL A 320 5.80 9.51 14.25
N THR A 321 4.76 10.24 13.84
CA THR A 321 4.89 11.25 12.79
C THR A 321 5.73 12.43 13.23
N GLU A 322 5.53 12.94 14.44
CA GLU A 322 6.35 14.00 15.02
C GLU A 322 7.81 13.58 15.13
N ARG A 323 8.09 12.37 15.66
CA ARG A 323 9.46 11.86 15.77
C ARG A 323 10.14 11.76 14.40
N LYS A 324 9.44 11.25 13.38
CA LYS A 324 9.98 11.18 12.01
C LYS A 324 10.14 12.56 11.37
N LEU A 325 9.30 13.54 11.69
CA LEU A 325 9.45 14.91 11.21
C LEU A 325 10.64 15.62 11.88
N LYS A 326 10.77 15.52 13.21
CA LYS A 326 11.89 16.03 14.00
C LYS A 326 13.23 15.42 13.56
N ALA A 327 13.28 14.10 13.32
CA ALA A 327 14.47 13.43 12.81
C ALA A 327 14.87 13.89 11.39
N ASN A 328 13.89 14.16 10.52
CA ASN A 328 14.16 14.70 9.19
C ASN A 328 14.59 16.18 9.20
N GLN A 329 14.18 16.96 10.21
CA GLN A 329 14.63 18.33 10.42
C GLN A 329 16.08 18.39 10.88
N LEU A 330 16.50 17.49 11.78
CA LEU A 330 17.90 17.37 12.23
C LEU A 330 18.85 16.97 11.10
N ASN A 331 18.40 16.11 10.17
CA ASN A 331 19.23 15.63 9.06
C ASN A 331 19.20 16.53 7.80
N ASN A 332 18.29 17.51 7.71
CA ASN A 332 18.20 18.42 6.56
C ASN A 332 18.05 19.88 7.01
N GLN A 333 19.15 20.63 7.05
CA GLN A 333 19.18 22.09 7.29
C GLN A 333 18.48 22.92 6.19
N HIS A 334 17.94 22.31 5.13
CA HIS A 334 17.38 23.00 3.96
C HIS A 334 15.89 22.79 3.69
N VAL A 335 15.13 22.19 4.62
CA VAL A 335 13.67 22.17 4.48
C VAL A 335 13.10 23.21 5.45
N ALA A 336 12.93 24.42 4.94
CA ALA A 336 12.02 25.40 5.53
C ALA A 336 10.64 24.72 5.64
N ALA A 337 10.33 24.20 6.82
CA ALA A 337 8.96 23.99 7.21
C ALA A 337 8.32 25.37 7.10
N VAL A 338 7.43 25.52 6.12
CA VAL A 338 6.53 26.67 6.09
C VAL A 338 5.91 26.75 7.47
N ASP A 339 6.14 27.90 8.10
CA ASP A 339 5.75 28.27 9.45
C ASP A 339 4.22 28.19 9.57
N ALA A 340 3.72 26.98 9.75
CA ALA A 340 2.29 26.68 9.91
C ALA A 340 1.93 26.86 11.38
N GLY A 341 2.08 28.08 11.88
CA GLY A 341 1.42 28.59 13.07
C GLY A 341 1.78 27.88 14.38
N GLN A 342 2.95 28.19 14.92
CA GLN A 342 3.21 28.09 16.36
C GLN A 342 2.38 29.13 17.12
N GLY A 343 1.08 28.87 17.27
CA GLY A 343 0.21 29.53 18.24
C GLY A 343 -0.49 28.46 19.06
N ASN A 344 -0.63 28.67 20.38
CA ASN A 344 -1.02 27.71 21.42
C ASN A 344 -2.42 27.06 21.29
N GLN A 345 -3.02 27.00 20.11
CA GLN A 345 -4.38 26.48 19.88
C GLN A 345 -4.53 25.81 18.51
N SER A 346 -3.67 24.84 18.18
CA SER A 346 -3.89 23.93 17.05
C SER A 346 -4.01 22.49 17.55
N VAL A 347 -5.20 21.89 17.40
CA VAL A 347 -5.53 20.54 17.87
C VAL A 347 -5.83 19.67 16.65
N PHE A 348 -5.23 18.49 16.57
CA PHE A 348 -5.60 17.51 15.56
C PHE A 348 -6.97 16.90 15.90
N ASP A 349 -7.87 16.82 14.91
CA ASP A 349 -9.15 16.13 15.08
C ASP A 349 -8.97 14.60 15.14
N GLU A 350 -10.07 13.90 15.41
CA GLU A 350 -10.13 12.42 15.45
C GLU A 350 -9.71 11.74 14.13
N PHE A 351 -9.56 12.51 13.05
CA PHE A 351 -9.10 12.09 11.74
C PHE A 351 -7.73 12.69 11.38
N GLY A 352 -6.96 13.21 12.34
CA GLY A 352 -5.62 13.76 12.12
C GLY A 352 -5.57 15.05 11.30
N ASN A 353 -6.67 15.81 11.20
CA ASN A 353 -6.68 17.13 10.58
C ASN A 353 -6.39 18.23 11.60
N LEU A 354 -5.54 19.19 11.25
CA LEU A 354 -5.21 20.32 12.13
C LEU A 354 -6.41 21.28 12.18
N LYS A 355 -7.09 21.40 13.31
CA LYS A 355 -8.12 22.42 13.56
C LYS A 355 -7.48 23.64 14.22
N LYS A 356 -7.84 24.83 13.75
CA LYS A 356 -7.44 26.11 14.35
C LYS A 356 -8.68 26.73 14.98
N GLN A 357 -8.57 27.12 16.25
CA GLN A 357 -9.62 27.86 16.94
C GLN A 357 -9.66 29.28 16.38
N LEU A 358 -10.83 29.72 15.91
CA LEU A 358 -11.04 31.14 15.61
C LEU A 358 -11.62 31.73 16.89
N ASP A 359 -10.81 32.50 17.61
CA ASP A 359 -11.34 33.37 18.67
C ASP A 359 -12.15 34.47 17.97
N SER A 360 -13.47 34.29 17.91
CA SER A 360 -14.37 35.39 17.59
C SER A 360 -14.52 36.25 18.85
N GLU A 361 -13.67 37.28 18.98
CA GLU A 361 -14.00 38.43 19.80
C GLU A 361 -15.16 39.18 19.12
N ASP A 362 -16.39 38.69 19.27
CA ASP A 362 -17.55 39.56 19.50
C ASP A 362 -18.79 38.74 19.87
N ASN A 363 -19.30 39.04 21.07
CA ASN A 363 -20.63 38.76 21.61
C ASN A 363 -21.17 37.31 21.60
N GLY A 364 -21.00 36.68 22.77
CA GLY A 364 -22.03 35.90 23.47
C GLY A 364 -22.99 35.05 22.64
N ASP A 365 -22.53 33.88 22.20
CA ASP A 365 -23.40 32.70 22.06
C ASP A 365 -22.54 31.44 22.23
N GLU A 366 -22.92 30.57 23.16
CA GLU A 366 -22.25 29.29 23.42
C GLU A 366 -22.37 28.37 22.19
N GLY A 367 -21.33 28.33 21.37
CA GLY A 367 -21.25 27.43 20.23
C GLY A 367 -20.02 27.69 19.38
N GLY A 368 -18.83 27.39 19.90
CA GLY A 368 -17.56 27.52 19.17
C GLY A 368 -17.61 26.82 17.81
N ARG A 369 -17.75 27.59 16.73
CA ARG A 369 -17.70 27.07 15.35
C ARG A 369 -16.24 26.83 14.96
N PHE A 370 -15.82 25.57 15.03
CA PHE A 370 -14.56 25.12 14.43
C PHE A 370 -14.67 25.11 12.90
N THR A 371 -13.96 25.98 12.19
CA THR A 371 -13.75 25.84 10.75
C THR A 371 -12.61 24.84 10.48
N PRO A 372 -12.87 23.70 9.81
CA PRO A 372 -11.79 22.79 9.44
C PRO A 372 -10.91 23.47 8.38
N LEU A 373 -9.67 23.77 8.75
CA LEU A 373 -8.65 24.03 7.74
C LEU A 373 -8.46 22.71 6.98
N ASN A 374 -8.67 22.73 5.66
CA ASN A 374 -8.39 21.61 4.76
C ASN A 374 -6.89 21.23 4.68
N THR A 375 -6.10 21.57 5.69
CA THR A 375 -4.68 21.25 5.87
C THR A 375 -4.52 20.27 7.02
N GLY A 376 -5.10 19.09 6.89
CA GLY A 376 -4.82 17.97 7.79
C GLY A 376 -3.51 17.26 7.44
N LEU A 377 -3.00 16.44 8.37
CA LEU A 377 -1.86 15.55 8.12
C LEU A 377 -2.05 14.76 6.81
N PHE A 378 -3.30 14.40 6.51
CA PHE A 378 -3.72 13.74 5.27
C PHE A 378 -3.51 14.58 4.00
N SER A 379 -3.81 15.88 3.99
CA SER A 379 -3.59 16.74 2.81
C SER A 379 -2.13 17.20 2.68
N PHE A 380 -1.43 17.43 3.81
CA PHE A 380 0.01 17.67 3.82
C PHE A 380 0.80 16.48 3.25
N LEU A 381 0.50 15.26 3.72
CA LEU A 381 1.14 14.04 3.22
C LEU A 381 0.68 13.72 1.78
N LYS A 382 -0.59 13.93 1.40
CA LYS A 382 -1.07 13.74 0.01
C LYS A 382 -0.29 14.59 -1.00
N ASN A 383 0.02 15.85 -0.69
CA ASN A 383 0.81 16.73 -1.56
C ASN A 383 2.28 16.29 -1.68
N ARG A 384 2.83 15.63 -0.64
CA ARG A 384 4.19 15.07 -0.64
C ARG A 384 4.25 13.70 -1.31
N ALA A 385 3.24 12.86 -1.12
CA ALA A 385 3.17 11.48 -1.59
C ALA A 385 2.65 11.33 -3.02
N SER A 386 1.86 12.26 -3.55
CA SER A 386 1.47 12.25 -4.98
C SER A 386 2.69 12.29 -5.93
N ARG A 387 3.82 12.85 -5.49
CA ARG A 387 5.11 12.76 -6.21
C ARG A 387 5.86 11.43 -6.02
N ALA A 388 5.58 10.69 -4.93
CA ALA A 388 6.19 9.38 -4.63
C ALA A 388 5.37 8.20 -5.19
N PHE A 389 4.05 8.34 -5.25
CA PHE A 389 3.09 7.32 -5.70
C PHE A 389 3.36 6.86 -7.14
N SER A 390 3.60 7.81 -8.06
CA SER A 390 3.94 7.51 -9.46
C SER A 390 5.30 6.81 -9.62
N LYS A 391 6.22 6.93 -8.65
CA LYS A 391 7.54 6.26 -8.66
C LYS A 391 7.54 4.88 -7.99
N GLN A 392 6.55 4.57 -7.14
CA GLN A 392 6.49 3.31 -6.39
C GLN A 392 5.54 2.28 -6.99
N LEU A 393 4.46 2.69 -7.68
CA LEU A 393 3.61 1.77 -8.44
C LEU A 393 4.36 1.08 -9.60
N SER A 394 5.37 1.74 -10.17
CA SER A 394 6.26 1.14 -11.17
C SER A 394 7.30 0.17 -10.60
N ARG A 395 7.41 0.06 -9.27
CA ARG A 395 8.33 -0.84 -8.55
C ARG A 395 7.62 -1.96 -7.79
N MET A 396 6.29 -2.03 -7.84
CA MET A 396 5.53 -3.14 -7.28
C MET A 396 5.91 -4.42 -8.05
N PRO A 397 6.42 -5.47 -7.39
CA PRO A 397 6.60 -6.75 -8.06
C PRO A 397 5.22 -7.26 -8.48
N THR A 398 5.07 -7.62 -9.76
CA THR A 398 3.94 -8.44 -10.21
C THR A 398 3.92 -9.69 -9.34
N ILE A 399 2.88 -9.85 -8.53
CA ILE A 399 2.68 -11.01 -7.67
C ILE A 399 2.55 -12.25 -8.56
N ARG A 400 3.68 -12.93 -8.82
CA ARG A 400 3.68 -14.37 -9.03
C ARG A 400 3.65 -14.98 -7.65
N VAL A 401 2.54 -15.63 -7.32
CA VAL A 401 2.49 -16.58 -6.21
C VAL A 401 3.46 -17.71 -6.58
N SER A 402 4.71 -17.57 -6.15
CA SER A 402 5.74 -18.58 -6.33
C SER A 402 5.59 -19.63 -5.24
N THR A 403 4.83 -20.67 -5.53
CA THR A 403 5.00 -21.98 -4.89
C THR A 403 6.33 -22.56 -5.36
N SER A 404 7.41 -22.33 -4.62
CA SER A 404 8.66 -23.09 -4.78
C SER A 404 9.08 -23.68 -3.44
N ILE A 405 8.34 -24.71 -3.03
CA ILE A 405 8.84 -25.74 -2.12
C ILE A 405 9.15 -26.95 -3.00
N ARG A 406 10.40 -27.08 -3.47
CA ARG A 406 11.11 -28.34 -3.68
C ARG A 406 12.47 -28.15 -4.34
N GLY A 407 13.46 -28.85 -3.80
CA GLY A 407 14.45 -29.56 -4.62
C GLY A 407 15.88 -29.04 -4.50
N GLY A 408 16.67 -29.67 -3.63
CA GLY A 408 18.11 -29.46 -3.55
C GLY A 408 18.79 -30.39 -2.55
N ASP A 409 18.49 -31.69 -2.62
CA ASP A 409 19.29 -32.74 -1.98
C ASP A 409 20.71 -32.72 -2.54
N GLN A 410 21.69 -32.48 -1.68
CA GLN A 410 23.05 -32.97 -1.86
C GLN A 410 23.49 -33.62 -0.55
N THR A 411 23.27 -34.92 -0.48
CA THR A 411 23.90 -35.84 0.47
C THR A 411 25.38 -35.97 0.12
N THR A 412 26.23 -35.15 0.75
CA THR A 412 27.65 -35.46 0.82
C THR A 412 27.88 -36.45 1.96
N SER A 413 28.22 -37.68 1.60
CA SER A 413 28.84 -38.66 2.48
C SER A 413 30.09 -38.06 3.12
N LEU A 414 30.17 -38.09 4.45
CA LEU A 414 31.44 -37.88 5.15
C LEU A 414 31.55 -38.92 6.26
N GLY A 415 32.50 -39.84 6.05
CA GLY A 415 32.91 -40.84 7.03
C GLY A 415 33.60 -40.24 8.25
N ASP A 416 33.73 -41.09 9.24
CA ASP A 416 34.39 -40.86 10.53
C ASP A 416 35.70 -40.07 10.43
N SER A 417 35.72 -38.88 11.02
CA SER A 417 36.93 -38.35 11.66
C SER A 417 36.62 -37.24 12.67
N VAL A 418 36.94 -37.57 13.92
CA VAL A 418 37.57 -36.73 14.95
C VAL A 418 36.90 -35.38 15.31
N ARG A 419 36.15 -35.45 16.41
CA ARG A 419 35.94 -34.44 17.47
C ARG A 419 36.53 -33.03 17.22
N LEU A 420 35.71 -32.13 16.69
CA LEU A 420 35.73 -30.69 17.03
C LEU A 420 34.31 -30.09 16.93
N GLY A 421 33.56 -30.21 18.03
CA GLY A 421 32.64 -29.15 18.48
C GLY A 421 31.31 -28.96 17.73
N GLY A 422 30.59 -30.04 17.41
CA GLY A 422 29.14 -29.97 17.16
C GLY A 422 28.37 -30.45 18.39
N ILE A 423 27.70 -29.56 19.12
CA ILE A 423 26.70 -29.99 20.11
C ILE A 423 25.53 -30.57 19.30
N ARG A 424 25.49 -31.91 19.20
CA ARG A 424 24.48 -32.68 18.45
C ARG A 424 23.04 -32.27 18.81
N LYS A 425 22.82 -31.92 20.09
CA LYS A 425 21.51 -31.52 20.64
C LYS A 425 20.90 -30.24 20.02
N ASP A 426 21.71 -29.31 19.53
CA ASP A 426 21.18 -28.06 18.94
C ASP A 426 20.75 -28.22 17.47
N ILE A 427 21.32 -29.23 16.78
CA ILE A 427 20.94 -29.58 15.41
C ILE A 427 19.64 -30.37 15.45
N GLU A 428 19.53 -31.33 16.37
CA GLU A 428 18.30 -32.10 16.62
C GLU A 428 17.14 -31.21 17.10
N ALA A 429 17.40 -30.21 17.95
CA ALA A 429 16.38 -29.24 18.37
C ALA A 429 15.90 -28.33 17.23
N ALA A 430 16.80 -27.96 16.30
CA ALA A 430 16.46 -27.14 15.13
C ALA A 430 15.75 -27.96 14.03
N GLU A 431 16.07 -29.25 13.89
CA GLU A 431 15.38 -30.17 12.98
C GLU A 431 13.97 -30.53 13.51
N ALA A 432 13.80 -30.61 14.84
CA ALA A 432 12.49 -30.70 15.47
C ALA A 432 11.63 -29.43 15.24
N GLU A 433 12.23 -28.23 15.25
CA GLU A 433 11.53 -26.99 14.91
C GLU A 433 11.06 -26.95 13.44
N LEU A 434 11.81 -27.51 12.50
CA LEU A 434 11.44 -27.55 11.08
C LEU A 434 10.35 -28.60 10.76
N LEU A 435 10.32 -29.72 11.49
CA LEU A 435 9.28 -30.75 11.32
C LEU A 435 7.88 -30.28 11.79
N ASP A 436 7.82 -29.37 12.76
CA ASP A 436 6.58 -28.74 13.22
C ASP A 436 6.06 -27.61 12.30
N GLU A 437 6.78 -27.26 11.22
CA GLU A 437 6.35 -26.24 10.24
C GLU A 437 5.18 -26.69 9.36
N ALA A 438 4.90 -28.00 9.27
CA ALA A 438 4.01 -28.55 8.25
C ALA A 438 2.55 -28.79 8.69
N ILE A 439 2.20 -28.72 9.97
CA ILE A 439 0.99 -29.43 10.47
C ILE A 439 -0.16 -28.53 10.97
N LEU A 440 0.02 -27.24 11.29
CA LEU A 440 -1.07 -26.44 11.86
C LEU A 440 -1.23 -25.06 11.21
N ALA A 441 -2.48 -24.67 10.97
CA ALA A 441 -2.87 -23.30 10.62
C ALA A 441 -2.57 -22.37 11.81
N GLN A 442 -1.30 -21.94 11.91
CA GLN A 442 -0.83 -21.12 13.02
C GLN A 442 -1.35 -19.69 12.86
N THR A 443 -1.89 -19.14 13.94
CA THR A 443 -2.25 -17.72 13.99
C THR A 443 -0.98 -16.86 13.95
N PRO A 444 -1.03 -15.61 13.41
CA PRO A 444 0.14 -14.74 13.35
C PRO A 444 0.80 -14.51 14.72
N ASP A 445 0.00 -14.48 15.78
CA ASP A 445 0.47 -14.33 17.17
C ASP A 445 1.26 -15.56 17.65
N GLN A 446 0.83 -16.78 17.30
CA GLN A 446 1.59 -18.00 17.58
C GLN A 446 2.91 -18.03 16.80
N MET A 447 2.91 -17.56 15.55
CA MET A 447 4.14 -17.45 14.76
C MET A 447 5.12 -16.42 15.35
N LEU A 448 4.63 -15.27 15.82
CA LEU A 448 5.45 -14.26 16.49
C LEU A 448 6.04 -14.83 17.78
N ALA A 449 5.20 -15.36 18.66
CA ALA A 449 5.63 -15.95 19.94
C ALA A 449 6.68 -17.04 19.75
N ARG A 450 6.53 -17.89 18.73
CA ARG A 450 7.51 -18.93 18.40
C ARG A 450 8.84 -18.34 17.92
N CYS A 451 8.81 -17.34 17.04
CA CYS A 451 10.03 -16.70 16.54
C CYS A 451 10.77 -15.91 17.64
N THR A 452 10.04 -15.36 18.62
CA THR A 452 10.60 -14.50 19.66
C THR A 452 10.92 -15.24 20.96
N ALA A 453 10.36 -16.43 21.22
CA ALA A 453 10.61 -17.19 22.46
C ALA A 453 12.11 -17.35 22.76
N SER A 454 12.88 -17.83 21.78
CA SER A 454 14.33 -17.99 21.94
C SER A 454 15.09 -16.68 22.12
N ILE A 455 14.52 -15.55 21.68
CA ILE A 455 15.10 -14.21 21.82
C ILE A 455 14.81 -13.64 23.21
N VAL A 456 13.59 -13.82 23.71
CA VAL A 456 13.14 -13.34 25.03
C VAL A 456 13.87 -14.08 26.17
N HIS A 457 14.17 -15.37 26.00
CA HIS A 457 14.89 -16.15 27.02
C HIS A 457 16.39 -15.81 27.12
N TYR A 458 16.92 -14.97 26.23
CA TYR A 458 18.34 -14.63 26.24
C TYR A 458 18.66 -13.54 27.28
N SER A 459 19.53 -13.86 28.24
CA SER A 459 20.02 -12.89 29.21
C SER A 459 21.14 -12.03 28.60
N VAL A 460 20.90 -10.72 28.49
CA VAL A 460 21.92 -9.76 28.03
C VAL A 460 22.96 -9.51 29.13
N SER A 461 24.25 -9.51 28.77
CA SER A 461 25.34 -9.21 29.71
C SER A 461 25.24 -7.78 30.26
N ARG A 462 25.70 -7.57 31.51
CA ARG A 462 25.65 -6.26 32.19
C ARG A 462 26.32 -5.14 31.40
N GLU A 463 27.37 -5.48 30.66
CA GLU A 463 28.14 -4.55 29.81
C GLU A 463 27.29 -3.88 28.73
N TYR A 464 26.21 -4.52 28.29
CA TYR A 464 25.36 -4.03 27.21
C TYR A 464 24.02 -3.46 27.69
N LEU A 465 23.76 -3.40 29.01
CA LEU A 465 22.45 -2.96 29.56
C LEU A 465 22.09 -1.52 29.21
N ASN A 466 23.08 -0.65 29.00
CA ASN A 466 22.87 0.77 28.68
C ASN A 466 22.84 1.05 27.16
N THR A 467 22.90 0.00 26.33
CA THR A 467 22.94 0.16 24.88
C THR A 467 21.53 0.48 24.35
N PRO A 468 21.37 1.49 23.49
CA PRO A 468 20.06 1.78 22.91
C PRO A 468 19.60 0.61 22.03
N SER A 469 18.43 0.07 22.37
CA SER A 469 17.77 -1.02 21.66
C SER A 469 16.67 -0.48 20.74
N GLU A 470 16.63 -0.98 19.50
CA GLU A 470 15.54 -0.72 18.56
C GLU A 470 14.54 -1.88 18.58
N ALA A 471 13.27 -1.58 18.85
CA ALA A 471 12.21 -2.57 18.76
C ALA A 471 11.90 -2.91 17.30
N MET A 472 11.89 -4.21 16.98
CA MET A 472 11.39 -4.71 15.70
C MET A 472 9.92 -4.29 15.52
N PRO A 473 9.42 -4.01 14.29
CA PRO A 473 10.12 -4.15 13.02
C PRO A 473 11.10 -3.00 12.70
N VAL A 474 12.34 -3.37 12.36
CA VAL A 474 13.42 -2.47 11.95
C VAL A 474 13.69 -2.58 10.44
N ASN A 475 14.34 -1.55 9.87
CA ASN A 475 14.78 -1.59 8.48
C ASN A 475 15.88 -2.68 8.31
N THR A 476 15.92 -3.36 7.17
CA THR A 476 16.93 -4.39 6.87
C THR A 476 18.35 -3.85 6.99
N VAL A 477 18.57 -2.58 6.64
CA VAL A 477 19.86 -1.89 6.79
C VAL A 477 20.32 -1.83 8.25
N VAL A 478 19.40 -1.61 9.19
CA VAL A 478 19.73 -1.58 10.63
C VAL A 478 20.13 -2.97 11.08
N LEU A 479 19.39 -3.99 10.69
CA LEU A 479 19.69 -5.38 11.04
C LEU A 479 21.03 -5.83 10.46
N ASP A 480 21.35 -5.44 9.22
CA ASP A 480 22.65 -5.69 8.60
C ASP A 480 23.79 -4.97 9.32
N THR A 481 23.55 -3.75 9.80
CA THR A 481 24.53 -2.96 10.57
C THR A 481 24.83 -3.62 11.91
N VAL A 482 23.80 -4.00 12.68
CA VAL A 482 23.96 -4.73 13.95
C VAL A 482 24.66 -6.07 13.74
N HIS A 483 24.34 -6.76 12.64
CA HIS A 483 25.04 -8.01 12.29
C HIS A 483 26.52 -7.78 11.99
N ALA A 484 26.86 -6.70 11.28
CA ALA A 484 28.25 -6.32 11.01
C ALA A 484 29.01 -5.95 12.30
N GLU A 485 28.39 -5.18 13.20
CA GLU A 485 28.93 -4.85 14.53
C GLU A 485 29.28 -6.14 15.32
N GLY A 486 28.33 -7.08 15.39
CA GLY A 486 28.57 -8.36 16.07
C GLY A 486 29.64 -9.23 15.39
N LEU A 487 29.74 -9.19 14.06
CA LEU A 487 30.81 -9.88 13.33
C LEU A 487 32.19 -9.29 13.61
N ASP A 488 32.28 -7.97 13.79
CA ASP A 488 33.54 -7.30 14.08
C ASP A 488 34.03 -7.58 15.50
N GLU A 489 33.13 -7.67 16.49
CA GLU A 489 33.50 -8.18 17.82
C GLU A 489 34.05 -9.61 17.78
N VAL A 490 33.40 -10.50 17.02
CA VAL A 490 33.88 -11.88 16.83
C VAL A 490 35.26 -11.90 16.18
N LYS A 491 35.49 -11.08 15.15
CA LYS A 491 36.80 -10.97 14.52
C LYS A 491 37.85 -10.45 15.51
N ALA A 492 37.51 -9.46 16.34
CA ALA A 492 38.42 -8.91 17.34
C ALA A 492 38.85 -9.96 18.37
N LEU A 493 37.95 -10.86 18.78
CA LEU A 493 38.25 -11.95 19.71
C LEU A 493 39.08 -13.07 19.08
N LEU A 494 38.82 -13.42 17.81
CA LEU A 494 39.49 -14.54 17.16
C LEU A 494 40.82 -14.17 16.49
N LYS A 495 40.99 -12.92 16.05
CA LYS A 495 42.19 -12.45 15.33
C LYS A 495 43.50 -12.68 16.10
N PRO A 496 43.60 -12.40 17.41
CA PRO A 496 44.83 -12.62 18.15
C PRO A 496 45.34 -14.06 18.04
N PHE A 497 44.43 -15.03 18.16
CA PHE A 497 44.80 -16.45 18.08
C PHE A 497 45.02 -16.94 16.64
N LEU A 498 44.19 -16.51 15.68
CA LEU A 498 44.30 -17.00 14.30
C LEU A 498 45.44 -16.37 13.50
N VAL A 499 45.76 -15.11 13.76
CA VAL A 499 46.71 -14.31 12.97
C VAL A 499 47.93 -13.92 13.80
N ASP A 500 47.73 -13.26 14.94
CA ASP A 500 48.83 -12.59 15.64
C ASP A 500 49.78 -13.59 16.34
N LEU A 501 49.25 -14.74 16.78
CA LEU A 501 50.02 -15.85 17.35
C LEU A 501 50.49 -16.88 16.31
N ARG A 502 50.25 -16.66 15.01
CA ARG A 502 50.80 -17.53 13.98
C ARG A 502 52.32 -17.31 13.89
N GLY A 503 53.09 -18.39 14.07
CA GLY A 503 54.54 -18.39 13.92
C GLY A 503 54.96 -18.57 12.45
N PRO A 504 56.26 -18.41 12.16
CA PRO A 504 56.82 -18.83 10.88
C PRO A 504 56.58 -20.33 10.66
N SER A 505 56.56 -20.75 9.40
CA SER A 505 56.51 -22.18 9.08
C SER A 505 57.75 -22.84 9.68
N PRO A 506 57.59 -23.91 10.49
CA PRO A 506 58.72 -24.63 11.05
C PRO A 506 59.55 -25.28 9.92
N PRO A 507 60.85 -25.52 10.15
CA PRO A 507 61.72 -26.18 9.18
C PRO A 507 61.31 -27.64 8.94
N THR A 508 60.76 -28.31 9.95
CA THR A 508 60.26 -29.68 9.87
C THR A 508 58.72 -29.72 9.91
N PRO A 509 58.07 -30.52 9.04
CA PRO A 509 56.61 -30.60 8.98
C PRO A 509 55.98 -31.21 10.24
N GLU A 510 56.72 -32.06 10.97
CA GLU A 510 56.30 -32.66 12.25
C GLU A 510 56.10 -31.61 13.35
N LEU A 511 56.79 -30.47 13.24
CA LEU A 511 56.62 -29.31 14.12
C LEU A 511 55.54 -28.36 13.60
N ALA A 512 54.73 -28.72 12.61
CA ALA A 512 53.57 -27.93 12.20
C ALA A 512 52.35 -28.23 13.09
N CYS A 513 51.49 -27.24 13.29
CA CYS A 513 50.23 -27.42 14.01
C CYS A 513 49.31 -28.37 13.20
N SER A 514 48.91 -29.49 13.80
CA SER A 514 48.01 -30.47 13.19
C SER A 514 46.54 -30.03 13.17
N LEU A 515 46.17 -29.00 13.93
CA LEU A 515 44.79 -28.53 14.07
C LEU A 515 44.39 -27.58 12.95
N ASP A 516 43.29 -27.93 12.26
CA ASP A 516 42.62 -27.02 11.33
C ASP A 516 41.54 -26.18 12.02
N PHE A 517 41.91 -24.96 12.40
CA PHE A 517 41.00 -24.00 13.01
C PHE A 517 39.97 -23.42 12.01
N HIS A 518 40.16 -23.60 10.70
CA HIS A 518 39.20 -23.10 9.69
C HIS A 518 37.87 -23.86 9.75
N VAL A 519 37.89 -25.16 10.04
CA VAL A 519 36.68 -25.96 10.26
C VAL A 519 35.86 -25.41 11.42
N GLY A 520 36.52 -25.15 12.56
CA GLY A 520 35.88 -24.55 13.74
C GLY A 520 35.31 -23.16 13.44
N LYS A 521 36.03 -22.32 12.68
CA LYS A 521 35.56 -21.00 12.26
C LYS A 521 34.34 -21.10 11.35
N LYS A 522 34.33 -22.05 10.40
CA LYS A 522 33.19 -22.30 9.51
C LYS A 522 31.95 -22.72 10.32
N ASN A 523 32.13 -23.60 11.31
CA ASN A 523 31.06 -24.03 12.20
C ASN A 523 30.49 -22.87 13.03
N LEU A 524 31.36 -21.99 13.55
CA LEU A 524 30.93 -20.78 14.25
C LEU A 524 30.10 -19.85 13.34
N LEU A 525 30.57 -19.56 12.13
CA LEU A 525 29.84 -18.73 11.17
C LEU A 525 28.48 -19.34 10.80
N ALA A 526 28.40 -20.68 10.66
CA ALA A 526 27.14 -21.37 10.43
C ALA A 526 26.16 -21.20 11.61
N LYS A 527 26.64 -21.27 12.86
CA LYS A 527 25.82 -21.01 14.05
C LYS A 527 25.33 -19.56 14.10
N MET A 528 26.21 -18.59 13.83
CA MET A 528 25.85 -17.16 13.79
C MET A 528 24.83 -16.87 12.70
N ALA A 529 24.96 -17.50 11.53
CA ALA A 529 23.99 -17.38 10.44
C ALA A 529 22.60 -17.90 10.83
N ARG A 530 22.51 -18.98 11.64
CA ARG A 530 21.23 -19.45 12.18
C ARG A 530 20.58 -18.41 13.10
N VAL A 531 21.37 -17.80 13.99
CA VAL A 531 20.88 -16.73 14.87
C VAL A 531 20.41 -15.53 14.06
N ARG A 532 21.18 -15.08 13.05
CA ARG A 532 20.76 -14.01 12.14
C ARG A 532 19.41 -14.31 11.49
N ARG A 533 19.24 -15.51 10.91
CA ARG A 533 17.98 -15.93 10.27
C ARG A 533 16.79 -15.89 11.24
N ARG A 534 17.00 -16.19 12.53
CA ARG A 534 15.95 -16.08 13.55
C ARG A 534 15.51 -14.63 13.73
N PHE A 535 16.45 -13.69 13.84
CA PHE A 535 16.14 -12.26 13.90
C PHE A 535 15.52 -11.75 12.59
N ASP A 536 15.97 -12.20 11.42
CA ASP A 536 15.35 -11.87 10.13
C ASP A 536 13.88 -12.29 10.11
N ARG A 537 13.59 -13.54 10.48
CA ARG A 537 12.22 -14.08 10.50
C ARG A 537 11.35 -13.39 11.55
N ALA A 538 11.89 -13.12 12.75
CA ALA A 538 11.19 -12.36 13.76
C ALA A 538 10.87 -10.93 13.27
N ASN A 539 11.80 -10.28 12.56
CA ASN A 539 11.60 -8.96 11.97
C ASN A 539 10.56 -8.97 10.85
N GLU A 540 10.55 -10.01 10.00
CA GLU A 540 9.54 -10.21 8.96
C GLU A 540 8.13 -10.39 9.53
N VAL A 541 7.98 -11.29 10.51
CA VAL A 541 6.68 -11.55 11.16
C VAL A 541 6.19 -10.31 11.91
N SER A 542 7.08 -9.64 12.65
CA SER A 542 6.77 -8.38 13.35
C SER A 542 6.34 -7.29 12.36
N SER A 543 7.03 -7.17 11.22
CA SER A 543 6.69 -6.23 10.16
C SER A 543 5.32 -6.54 9.56
N ALA A 544 5.01 -7.81 9.31
CA ALA A 544 3.73 -8.23 8.77
C ALA A 544 2.57 -7.91 9.73
N ILE A 545 2.73 -8.20 11.02
CA ILE A 545 1.71 -7.93 12.05
C ILE A 545 1.51 -6.41 12.21
N PHE A 546 2.59 -5.66 12.46
CA PHE A 546 2.53 -4.20 12.61
C PHE A 546 1.88 -3.52 11.40
N CYS A 547 2.33 -3.86 10.19
CA CYS A 547 1.78 -3.27 8.97
C CYS A 547 0.32 -3.68 8.72
N GLY A 548 -0.04 -4.93 9.07
CA GLY A 548 -1.41 -5.42 8.96
C GLY A 548 -2.37 -4.70 9.90
N GLU A 549 -1.95 -4.47 11.15
CA GLU A 549 -2.71 -3.68 12.12
C GLU A 549 -2.83 -2.22 11.71
N LEU A 550 -1.74 -1.64 11.19
CA LEU A 550 -1.73 -0.26 10.71
C LEU A 550 -2.74 -0.07 9.58
N LEU A 551 -2.77 -0.98 8.60
CA LEU A 551 -3.72 -0.92 7.49
C LEU A 551 -5.16 -1.15 7.95
N ARG A 552 -5.40 -2.07 8.89
CA ARG A 552 -6.75 -2.27 9.45
C ARG A 552 -7.25 -1.01 10.14
N TYR A 553 -6.42 -0.38 10.98
CA TYR A 553 -6.77 0.86 11.65
C TYR A 553 -7.05 1.99 10.65
N LEU A 554 -6.09 2.26 9.74
CA LEU A 554 -6.22 3.32 8.75
C LEU A 554 -7.42 3.10 7.81
N HIS A 555 -7.70 1.85 7.41
CA HIS A 555 -8.87 1.54 6.58
C HIS A 555 -10.18 1.77 7.33
N SER A 556 -10.23 1.44 8.63
CA SER A 556 -11.41 1.72 9.45
C SER A 556 -11.69 3.23 9.54
N VAL A 557 -10.65 4.06 9.65
CA VAL A 557 -10.74 5.52 9.61
C VAL A 557 -11.25 6.00 8.25
N VAL A 558 -10.73 5.45 7.15
CA VAL A 558 -11.20 5.75 5.78
C VAL A 558 -12.67 5.39 5.61
N LEU A 559 -13.13 4.24 6.09
CA LEU A 559 -14.53 3.84 5.99
C LEU A 559 -15.46 4.76 6.79
N ARG A 560 -15.06 5.21 7.99
CA ARG A 560 -15.81 6.19 8.78
C ARG A 560 -15.85 7.56 8.08
N LYS A 561 -14.71 8.02 7.57
CA LYS A 561 -14.59 9.29 6.85
C LYS A 561 -15.40 9.30 5.56
N ASN A 562 -15.45 8.20 4.83
CA ASN A 562 -16.28 8.12 3.63
C ASN A 562 -17.77 8.25 3.95
N LYS A 563 -18.25 7.69 5.08
CA LYS A 563 -19.65 7.83 5.48
C LYS A 563 -19.98 9.29 5.80
N THR A 564 -19.17 9.96 6.62
CA THR A 564 -19.35 11.37 6.98
C THR A 564 -19.25 12.30 5.76
N ASP A 565 -18.23 12.13 4.91
CA ASP A 565 -18.07 12.90 3.68
C ASP A 565 -19.27 12.73 2.71
N THR A 566 -19.88 11.54 2.67
CA THR A 566 -21.08 11.29 1.86
C THR A 566 -22.34 11.92 2.46
N GLU A 567 -22.48 11.94 3.78
CA GLU A 567 -23.60 12.57 4.49
C GLU A 567 -23.54 14.10 4.36
N ASP A 568 -22.37 14.71 4.53
CA ASP A 568 -22.17 16.16 4.40
C ASP A 568 -22.45 16.66 2.97
N ARG A 569 -22.00 15.89 1.97
CA ARG A 569 -22.30 16.20 0.55
C ARG A 569 -23.78 16.01 0.21
N GLN A 570 -24.47 15.06 0.85
CA GLN A 570 -25.93 14.92 0.72
C GLN A 570 -26.66 16.11 1.32
N GLN A 571 -26.27 16.58 2.51
CA GLN A 571 -26.85 17.78 3.13
C GLN A 571 -26.58 19.05 2.31
N GLN A 572 -25.41 19.17 1.67
CA GLN A 572 -25.10 20.28 0.77
C GLN A 572 -25.89 20.22 -0.56
N GLN A 573 -26.11 19.04 -1.15
CA GLN A 573 -26.96 18.91 -2.34
C GLN A 573 -28.43 19.24 -2.05
N LEU A 574 -28.92 18.94 -0.84
CA LEU A 574 -30.27 19.32 -0.41
C LEU A 574 -30.41 20.82 -0.12
N ARG A 575 -29.31 21.53 0.20
CA ARG A 575 -29.30 22.98 0.49
C ARG A 575 -28.92 23.87 -0.72
N GLY A 576 -28.36 23.31 -1.78
CA GLY A 576 -27.79 24.06 -2.91
C GLY A 576 -28.52 23.85 -4.24
N ARG A 577 -29.07 24.94 -4.78
CA ARG A 577 -29.63 25.05 -6.14
C ARG A 577 -28.55 24.71 -7.19
N ALA A 578 -28.82 23.65 -7.96
CA ALA A 578 -28.51 23.46 -9.40
C ALA A 578 -27.28 22.64 -9.87
N VAL A 579 -27.59 21.89 -10.95
CA VAL A 579 -26.77 21.42 -12.10
C VAL A 579 -25.90 20.16 -11.95
N SER A 580 -26.48 19.01 -12.28
CA SER A 580 -25.83 18.10 -13.25
C SER A 580 -26.88 17.56 -14.22
N SER A 581 -26.63 17.80 -15.50
CA SER A 581 -27.49 17.55 -16.65
C SER A 581 -27.88 16.09 -16.83
N ILE A 582 -29.17 15.80 -16.66
CA ILE A 582 -30.11 15.09 -17.55
C ILE A 582 -31.37 14.96 -16.68
N MET A 583 -32.20 16.00 -16.67
CA MET A 583 -33.51 15.97 -16.03
C MET A 583 -34.56 15.88 -17.14
N PHE A 584 -35.19 14.71 -17.28
CA PHE A 584 -36.53 14.65 -17.83
C PHE A 584 -37.47 15.22 -16.77
N LEU A 585 -37.82 16.49 -16.95
CA LEU A 585 -38.84 17.18 -16.19
C LEU A 585 -40.21 16.69 -16.65
N ASP A 586 -40.85 15.83 -15.87
CA ASP A 586 -42.32 15.75 -15.86
C ASP A 586 -42.82 16.16 -14.48
N LYS A 587 -43.29 17.41 -14.37
CA LYS A 587 -43.66 18.09 -13.11
C LYS A 587 -45.03 17.65 -12.55
N LYS A 588 -45.60 16.55 -13.02
CA LYS A 588 -46.97 16.14 -12.65
C LYS A 588 -47.10 14.90 -11.77
N SER A 589 -46.01 14.20 -11.45
CA SER A 589 -46.04 13.16 -10.41
C SER A 589 -45.32 13.66 -9.16
N GLY A 590 -46.01 13.67 -8.02
CA GLY A 590 -45.49 14.12 -6.72
C GLY A 590 -44.44 13.20 -6.09
N ASN A 591 -43.61 12.53 -6.90
CA ASN A 591 -42.51 11.72 -6.41
C ASN A 591 -41.20 12.43 -6.75
N ASP A 592 -40.39 12.68 -5.72
CA ASP A 592 -39.07 13.29 -5.86
C ASP A 592 -38.22 12.59 -6.93
N PRO A 593 -37.49 13.34 -7.78
CA PRO A 593 -36.66 12.74 -8.81
C PRO A 593 -35.52 11.94 -8.16
N VAL A 594 -35.60 10.62 -8.26
CA VAL A 594 -34.53 9.71 -7.84
C VAL A 594 -33.31 9.96 -8.71
N ALA A 595 -32.27 10.59 -8.14
CA ALA A 595 -31.01 10.81 -8.84
C ALA A 595 -30.43 9.49 -9.37
N LEU A 596 -30.14 9.44 -10.66
CA LEU A 596 -29.48 8.31 -11.30
C LEU A 596 -28.01 8.24 -10.84
N THR A 597 -27.78 7.33 -9.89
CA THR A 597 -26.50 6.76 -9.42
C THR A 597 -25.62 7.62 -8.49
N ARG A 598 -25.39 7.10 -7.26
CA ARG A 598 -24.47 7.68 -6.25
C ARG A 598 -23.02 7.19 -6.42
N VAL A 599 -22.81 6.21 -7.30
CA VAL A 599 -21.56 5.44 -7.49
C VAL A 599 -20.35 6.31 -7.83
N PRO A 600 -20.40 7.23 -8.80
CA PRO A 600 -19.20 7.99 -9.18
C PRO A 600 -18.68 8.85 -8.03
N LEU A 601 -19.59 9.38 -7.21
CA LEU A 601 -19.25 10.26 -6.09
C LEU A 601 -18.69 9.47 -4.90
N GLU A 602 -19.32 8.33 -4.55
CA GLU A 602 -18.85 7.44 -3.48
C GLU A 602 -17.49 6.80 -3.83
N LEU A 603 -17.31 6.33 -5.08
CA LEU A 603 -16.04 5.78 -5.54
C LEU A 603 -14.92 6.84 -5.59
N LEU A 604 -15.24 8.07 -6.03
CA LEU A 604 -14.26 9.17 -6.06
C LEU A 604 -13.83 9.57 -4.65
N THR A 605 -14.76 9.58 -3.70
CA THR A 605 -14.49 9.89 -2.28
C THR A 605 -13.67 8.77 -1.64
N TYR A 606 -14.05 7.51 -1.86
CA TYR A 606 -13.31 6.34 -1.42
C TYR A 606 -11.88 6.32 -1.98
N LYS A 607 -11.70 6.60 -3.27
CA LYS A 607 -10.39 6.73 -3.92
C LYS A 607 -9.53 7.80 -3.25
N ASN A 608 -10.06 9.02 -3.07
CA ASN A 608 -9.32 10.13 -2.48
C ASN A 608 -8.85 9.83 -1.04
N ASN A 609 -9.74 9.25 -0.24
CA ASN A 609 -9.42 8.88 1.14
C ASN A 609 -8.44 7.69 1.20
N LEU A 610 -8.53 6.74 0.25
CA LEU A 610 -7.59 5.63 0.12
C LEU A 610 -6.18 6.08 -0.33
N GLU A 611 -6.07 7.04 -1.25
CA GLU A 611 -4.77 7.62 -1.62
C GLU A 611 -4.08 8.28 -0.42
N ALA A 612 -4.85 9.02 0.40
CA ALA A 612 -4.34 9.67 1.60
C ALA A 612 -3.91 8.64 2.66
N MET A 613 -4.67 7.54 2.80
CA MET A 613 -4.34 6.41 3.66
C MET A 613 -3.02 5.73 3.27
N VAL A 614 -2.82 5.43 1.98
CA VAL A 614 -1.58 4.80 1.51
C VAL A 614 -0.38 5.72 1.71
N SER A 615 -0.56 7.03 1.55
CA SER A 615 0.48 8.02 1.87
C SER A 615 0.91 7.96 3.34
N GLN A 616 -0.05 7.91 4.27
CA GLN A 616 0.25 7.81 5.70
C GLN A 616 0.87 6.45 6.06
N TYR A 617 0.38 5.37 5.44
CA TYR A 617 0.96 4.05 5.59
C TYR A 617 2.43 4.04 5.18
N ASN A 618 2.78 4.54 4.00
CA ASN A 618 4.18 4.58 3.53
C ASN A 618 5.08 5.45 4.42
N PHE A 619 4.51 6.45 5.09
CA PHE A 619 5.25 7.29 6.02
C PHE A 619 5.50 6.60 7.37
N VAL A 620 4.55 5.81 7.87
CA VAL A 620 4.62 5.18 9.19
C VAL A 620 5.22 3.77 9.14
N ALA A 621 4.84 2.97 8.14
CA ALA A 621 5.21 1.57 7.98
C ALA A 621 6.73 1.35 8.04
N ARG A 622 7.12 0.19 8.60
CA ARG A 622 8.52 -0.20 8.81
C ARG A 622 8.70 -1.70 8.56
N GLY A 623 9.93 -2.05 8.20
CA GLY A 623 10.36 -3.42 8.01
C GLY A 623 10.13 -3.99 6.61
N PRO A 624 10.59 -5.23 6.37
CA PRO A 624 10.68 -5.82 5.03
C PRO A 624 9.33 -6.16 4.39
N GLN A 625 8.28 -6.39 5.19
CA GLN A 625 6.96 -6.81 4.69
C GLN A 625 6.02 -5.65 4.34
N ALA A 626 6.45 -4.39 4.55
CA ALA A 626 5.59 -3.22 4.35
C ALA A 626 4.97 -3.15 2.95
N ALA A 627 5.74 -3.41 1.89
CA ALA A 627 5.20 -3.37 0.52
C ALA A 627 4.26 -4.56 0.23
N THR A 628 4.62 -5.76 0.68
CA THR A 628 3.86 -7.00 0.48
C THR A 628 2.48 -6.93 1.15
N VAL A 629 2.44 -6.45 2.40
CA VAL A 629 1.17 -6.31 3.13
C VAL A 629 0.27 -5.26 2.50
N LEU A 630 0.83 -4.14 2.04
CA LEU A 630 0.07 -3.12 1.31
C LEU A 630 -0.53 -3.69 0.02
N ALA A 631 0.25 -4.43 -0.77
CA ALA A 631 -0.24 -5.06 -1.98
C ALA A 631 -1.38 -6.05 -1.65
N ALA A 632 -1.21 -6.91 -0.66
CA ALA A 632 -2.24 -7.84 -0.21
C ALA A 632 -3.53 -7.13 0.24
N PHE A 633 -3.40 -5.99 0.94
CA PHE A 633 -4.53 -5.16 1.34
C PHE A 633 -5.29 -4.57 0.13
N LEU A 634 -4.57 -4.09 -0.89
CA LEU A 634 -5.17 -3.55 -2.11
C LEU A 634 -5.89 -4.65 -2.91
N TYR A 635 -5.30 -5.84 -3.03
CA TYR A 635 -5.90 -6.95 -3.79
C TYR A 635 -7.05 -7.67 -3.08
N GLY A 636 -7.08 -7.64 -1.74
CA GLY A 636 -8.09 -8.30 -0.92
C GLY A 636 -9.17 -7.35 -0.40
N PRO A 637 -8.98 -6.73 0.77
CA PRO A 637 -9.93 -5.80 1.41
C PRO A 637 -10.50 -4.72 0.48
N VAL A 638 -9.63 -4.00 -0.26
CA VAL A 638 -10.08 -2.90 -1.12
C VAL A 638 -10.91 -3.43 -2.29
N ARG A 639 -10.48 -4.53 -2.91
CA ARG A 639 -11.24 -5.20 -3.97
C ARG A 639 -12.62 -5.68 -3.48
N LYS A 640 -12.68 -6.30 -2.30
CA LYS A 640 -13.96 -6.72 -1.68
C LYS A 640 -14.87 -5.53 -1.42
N GLN A 641 -14.34 -4.42 -0.93
CA GLN A 641 -15.11 -3.19 -0.70
C GLN A 641 -15.66 -2.62 -2.01
N LEU A 642 -14.86 -2.59 -3.08
CA LEU A 642 -15.30 -2.16 -4.40
C LEU A 642 -16.40 -3.08 -4.96
N GLN A 643 -16.24 -4.40 -4.81
CA GLN A 643 -17.27 -5.37 -5.19
C GLN A 643 -18.57 -5.15 -4.41
N TYR A 644 -18.48 -4.92 -3.10
CA TYR A 644 -19.63 -4.63 -2.24
C TYR A 644 -20.37 -3.36 -2.70
N LEU A 645 -19.65 -2.25 -2.94
CA LEU A 645 -20.26 -1.00 -3.42
C LEU A 645 -20.93 -1.19 -4.78
N THR A 646 -20.29 -1.90 -5.72
CA THR A 646 -20.87 -2.19 -7.03
C THR A 646 -22.10 -3.08 -6.95
N GLN A 647 -22.08 -4.12 -6.09
CA GLN A 647 -23.25 -5.01 -5.89
C GLN A 647 -24.42 -4.29 -5.25
N HIS A 648 -24.15 -3.46 -4.23
CA HIS A 648 -25.17 -2.65 -3.58
C HIS A 648 -25.89 -1.74 -4.58
N GLU A 649 -25.14 -1.09 -5.47
CA GLU A 649 -25.70 -0.19 -6.47
C GLU A 649 -26.37 -0.92 -7.63
N TYR A 650 -25.86 -2.08 -8.03
CA TYR A 650 -26.58 -2.97 -8.94
C TYR A 650 -27.94 -3.38 -8.37
N GLY A 651 -28.01 -3.71 -7.07
CA GLY A 651 -29.26 -4.00 -6.38
C GLY A 651 -30.24 -2.83 -6.42
N ARG A 652 -29.75 -1.61 -6.15
CA ARG A 652 -30.54 -0.38 -6.22
C ARG A 652 -31.03 -0.09 -7.64
N PHE A 653 -30.17 -0.21 -8.65
CA PHE A 653 -30.52 -0.01 -10.04
C PHE A 653 -31.55 -1.04 -10.52
N SER A 654 -31.34 -2.32 -10.17
CA SER A 654 -32.29 -3.40 -10.47
C SER A 654 -33.66 -3.15 -9.84
N ALA A 655 -33.71 -2.66 -8.58
CA ALA A 655 -34.97 -2.27 -7.94
C ALA A 655 -35.67 -1.12 -8.68
N ALA A 656 -34.92 -0.08 -9.07
CA ALA A 656 -35.46 1.04 -9.84
C ALA A 656 -35.96 0.60 -11.24
N CYS A 657 -35.25 -0.29 -11.92
CA CYS A 657 -35.72 -0.88 -13.19
C CYS A 657 -37.01 -1.65 -12.99
N LYS A 658 -37.11 -2.52 -11.98
CA LYS A 658 -38.33 -3.28 -11.67
C LYS A 658 -39.52 -2.35 -11.39
N GLU A 659 -39.31 -1.26 -10.66
CA GLU A 659 -40.33 -0.24 -10.41
C GLU A 659 -40.79 0.42 -11.72
N LYS A 660 -39.86 0.77 -12.61
CA LYS A 660 -40.20 1.35 -13.92
C LYS A 660 -40.89 0.35 -14.84
N ASP A 661 -40.47 -0.91 -14.86
CA ASP A 661 -41.12 -1.98 -15.62
C ASP A 661 -42.56 -2.23 -15.13
N GLN A 662 -42.76 -2.22 -13.81
CA GLN A 662 -44.09 -2.31 -13.21
C GLN A 662 -44.95 -1.11 -13.63
N ARG A 663 -44.37 0.10 -13.63
CA ARG A 663 -45.08 1.29 -14.09
C ARG A 663 -45.42 1.26 -15.58
N ILE A 664 -44.56 0.69 -16.42
CA ILE A 664 -44.83 0.49 -17.84
C ILE A 664 -46.01 -0.48 -18.01
N LYS A 665 -46.02 -1.62 -17.30
CA LYS A 665 -47.14 -2.58 -17.34
C LYS A 665 -48.47 -1.95 -16.92
N GLU A 666 -48.46 -1.14 -15.84
CA GLU A 666 -49.65 -0.39 -15.42
C GLU A 666 -50.13 0.56 -16.53
N LEU A 667 -49.21 1.26 -17.20
CA LEU A 667 -49.55 2.16 -18.30
C LEU A 667 -50.06 1.41 -19.55
N GLU A 668 -49.49 0.26 -19.87
CA GLU A 668 -49.94 -0.62 -20.95
C GLU A 668 -51.36 -1.16 -20.68
N GLU A 669 -51.66 -1.55 -19.44
CA GLU A 669 -53.00 -1.97 -19.04
C GLU A 669 -54.01 -0.81 -19.15
N VAL A 670 -53.63 0.39 -18.69
CA VAL A 670 -54.45 1.60 -18.85
C VAL A 670 -54.67 1.92 -20.33
N LEU A 671 -53.65 1.80 -21.17
CA LEU A 671 -53.76 1.99 -22.61
C LEU A 671 -54.71 0.98 -23.24
N GLY A 672 -54.56 -0.32 -22.96
CA GLY A 672 -55.45 -1.37 -23.47
C GLY A 672 -56.90 -1.20 -23.01
N ASN A 673 -57.13 -0.71 -21.78
CA ASN A 673 -58.46 -0.33 -21.30
C ASN A 673 -59.03 0.84 -22.11
N LYS A 674 -58.21 1.84 -22.45
CA LYS A 674 -58.62 2.99 -23.28
C LYS A 674 -58.89 2.61 -24.73
N GLU A 675 -58.09 1.72 -25.31
CA GLU A 675 -58.33 1.18 -26.65
C GLU A 675 -59.63 0.38 -26.72
N ARG A 676 -59.91 -0.48 -25.72
CA ARG A 676 -61.20 -1.17 -25.61
C ARG A 676 -62.37 -0.20 -25.48
N GLN A 677 -62.19 0.89 -24.72
CA GLN A 677 -63.19 1.96 -24.61
C GLN A 677 -63.44 2.65 -25.96
N VAL A 678 -62.39 2.95 -26.72
CA VAL A 678 -62.51 3.52 -28.07
C VAL A 678 -63.24 2.55 -28.99
N HIS A 679 -62.89 1.26 -28.97
CA HIS A 679 -63.53 0.26 -29.82
C HIS A 679 -65.03 0.10 -29.51
N HIS A 680 -65.41 0.15 -28.23
CA HIS A 680 -66.81 0.18 -27.82
C HIS A 680 -67.55 1.41 -28.38
N ILE A 681 -66.93 2.60 -28.30
CA ILE A 681 -67.51 3.84 -28.84
C ILE A 681 -67.64 3.75 -30.36
N THR A 682 -66.64 3.23 -31.07
CA THR A 682 -66.71 3.07 -32.53
C THR A 682 -67.80 2.11 -32.96
N ASN A 683 -67.97 0.99 -32.24
CA ASN A 683 -69.03 0.02 -32.54
C ASN A 683 -70.41 0.64 -32.28
N ALA A 684 -70.60 1.33 -31.14
CA ALA A 684 -71.83 2.06 -30.87
C ALA A 684 -72.13 3.09 -31.97
N ASN A 685 -71.14 3.88 -32.39
CA ASN A 685 -71.31 4.86 -33.47
C ASN A 685 -71.68 4.21 -34.81
N ALA A 686 -71.15 3.02 -35.12
CA ALA A 686 -71.54 2.27 -36.32
C ALA A 686 -72.99 1.75 -36.22
N GLU A 687 -73.45 1.34 -35.05
CA GLU A 687 -74.86 0.97 -34.81
C GLU A 687 -75.79 2.17 -34.95
N TRP A 688 -75.43 3.32 -34.37
CA TRP A 688 -76.17 4.58 -34.55
C TRP A 688 -76.24 4.98 -36.02
N GLY A 689 -75.13 4.90 -36.76
CA GLY A 689 -75.10 5.20 -38.19
C GLY A 689 -75.99 4.27 -39.03
N ARG A 690 -76.11 2.99 -38.64
CA ARG A 690 -77.03 2.04 -39.30
C ARG A 690 -78.49 2.38 -39.02
N GLN A 691 -78.83 2.69 -37.76
CA GLN A 691 -80.19 3.10 -37.38
C GLN A 691 -80.61 4.40 -38.08
N GLU A 692 -79.68 5.35 -38.22
CA GLU A 692 -79.91 6.58 -38.97
C GLU A 692 -80.18 6.29 -40.46
N GLN A 693 -79.41 5.40 -41.10
CA GLN A 693 -79.63 5.00 -42.48
C GLN A 693 -80.97 4.27 -42.69
N GLU A 694 -81.34 3.37 -41.78
CA GLU A 694 -82.65 2.68 -41.82
C GLU A 694 -83.81 3.69 -41.68
N ALA A 695 -83.70 4.65 -40.77
CA ALA A 695 -84.70 5.70 -40.61
C ALA A 695 -84.81 6.61 -41.86
N ILE A 696 -83.68 6.96 -42.49
CA ILE A 696 -83.68 7.73 -43.75
C ILE A 696 -84.38 6.94 -44.85
N ALA A 697 -84.09 5.65 -45.00
CA ALA A 697 -84.72 4.80 -46.01
C ALA A 697 -86.24 4.68 -45.81
N GLU A 698 -86.71 4.58 -44.55
CA GLU A 698 -88.14 4.55 -44.23
C GLU A 698 -88.84 5.89 -44.55
N ILE A 699 -88.18 7.02 -44.27
CA ILE A 699 -88.68 8.35 -44.66
C ILE A 699 -88.77 8.48 -46.19
N GLU A 700 -87.75 8.03 -46.93
CA GLU A 700 -87.76 8.06 -48.40
C GLU A 700 -88.87 7.18 -48.99
N HIS A 701 -89.07 5.99 -48.42
CA HIS A 701 -90.14 5.08 -48.82
C HIS A 701 -91.52 5.73 -48.61
N THR A 702 -91.80 6.24 -47.41
CA THR A 702 -93.09 6.90 -47.11
C THR A 702 -93.33 8.14 -47.97
N HIS A 703 -92.29 8.92 -48.25
CA HIS A 703 -92.38 10.06 -49.17
C HIS A 703 -92.72 9.61 -50.61
N SER A 704 -92.14 8.51 -51.08
CA SER A 704 -92.45 7.94 -52.40
C SER A 704 -93.90 7.43 -52.52
N GLU A 705 -94.42 6.81 -51.46
CA GLU A 705 -95.81 6.38 -51.37
C GLU A 705 -96.77 7.58 -51.39
N GLN A 706 -96.47 8.63 -50.63
CA GLN A 706 -97.26 9.86 -50.62
C GLN A 706 -97.29 10.54 -51.99
N LEU A 707 -96.16 10.59 -52.70
CA LEU A 707 -96.09 11.10 -54.07
C LEU A 707 -96.97 10.28 -55.04
N SER A 708 -96.92 8.95 -54.93
CA SER A 708 -97.72 8.05 -55.77
C SER A 708 -99.23 8.22 -55.52
N SER A 709 -99.63 8.41 -54.26
CA SER A 709 -101.01 8.65 -53.85
C SER A 709 -101.53 10.00 -54.36
N LEU A 710 -100.72 11.07 -54.24
CA LEU A 710 -101.05 12.38 -54.78
C LEU A 710 -101.20 12.35 -56.31
N GLN A 711 -100.29 11.66 -57.01
CA GLN A 711 -100.42 11.48 -58.46
C GLN A 711 -101.67 10.68 -58.85
N GLY A 712 -102.05 9.67 -58.06
CA GLY A 712 -103.30 8.92 -58.23
C GLY A 712 -104.54 9.79 -58.03
N ALA A 713 -104.55 10.64 -57.00
CA ALA A 713 -105.64 11.57 -56.73
C ALA A 713 -105.81 12.59 -57.86
N ILE A 714 -104.71 13.16 -58.38
CA ILE A 714 -104.75 14.07 -59.53
C ILE A 714 -105.39 13.37 -60.75
N ARG A 715 -104.94 12.16 -61.11
CA ARG A 715 -105.52 11.41 -62.23
C ARG A 715 -107.01 11.08 -62.04
N SER A 716 -107.43 10.80 -60.81
CA SER A 716 -108.84 10.57 -60.48
C SER A 716 -109.69 11.84 -60.68
N THR A 717 -109.21 13.00 -60.23
CA THR A 717 -109.90 14.28 -60.45
C THR A 717 -109.99 14.64 -61.92
N GLU A 718 -108.93 14.37 -62.71
CA GLU A 718 -108.96 14.55 -64.17
C GLU A 718 -110.01 13.68 -64.85
N ALA A 719 -110.21 12.44 -64.38
CA ALA A 719 -111.24 11.54 -64.90
C ALA A 719 -112.67 11.99 -64.54
N GLN A 720 -112.89 12.50 -63.32
CA GLN A 720 -114.17 13.06 -62.90
C GLN A 720 -114.56 14.31 -63.71
N ILE A 721 -113.59 15.17 -64.01
CA ILE A 721 -113.81 16.34 -64.88
C ILE A 721 -114.25 15.89 -66.29
N LYS A 722 -113.63 14.85 -66.85
CA LYS A 722 -114.01 14.30 -68.17
C LYS A 722 -115.41 13.70 -68.20
N SER A 723 -115.83 13.01 -67.14
CA SER A 723 -117.17 12.44 -67.01
C SER A 723 -118.25 13.52 -66.91
N ALA A 724 -118.04 14.54 -66.07
CA ALA A 724 -118.99 15.65 -65.93
C ALA A 724 -119.20 16.42 -67.25
N LEU A 725 -118.17 16.46 -68.11
CA LEU A 725 -118.21 17.12 -69.41
C LEU A 725 -119.04 16.32 -70.45
N ALA A 726 -119.09 14.99 -70.32
CA ALA A 726 -119.87 14.11 -71.19
C ALA A 726 -121.39 14.15 -70.85
N ASP A 727 -121.75 14.22 -69.57
CA ASP A 727 -123.14 14.31 -69.13
C ASP A 727 -123.82 15.62 -69.57
N GLN A 728 -123.04 16.70 -69.64
CA GLN A 728 -123.52 17.99 -70.14
C GLN A 728 -123.88 17.95 -71.64
N GLN A 729 -123.25 17.06 -72.43
CA GLN A 729 -123.53 16.93 -73.87
C GLN A 729 -124.79 16.08 -74.16
N ALA A 730 -125.12 15.11 -73.30
CA ALA A 730 -126.30 14.24 -73.50
C ALA A 730 -127.63 14.98 -73.24
N LEU A 731 -127.67 15.87 -72.25
CA LEU A 731 -128.84 16.70 -71.94
C LEU A 731 -129.17 17.73 -73.04
N TYR A 732 -128.21 18.06 -73.91
CA TYR A 732 -128.38 19.02 -75.00
C TYR A 732 -129.15 18.47 -76.21
N GLN A 733 -129.20 17.14 -76.40
CA GLN A 733 -129.76 16.53 -77.61
C GLN A 733 -131.27 16.22 -77.52
N SER A 734 -131.81 16.01 -76.31
CA SER A 734 -133.23 15.64 -76.13
C SER A 734 -134.22 16.82 -76.21
N THR A 735 -133.74 18.06 -76.11
CA THR A 735 -134.59 19.26 -75.91
C THR A 735 -134.81 20.08 -77.18
N MET A 736 -134.21 19.72 -78.32
CA MET A 736 -134.22 20.53 -79.55
C MET A 736 -135.42 20.35 -80.50
N GLN A 737 -136.29 19.36 -80.32
CA GLN A 737 -137.42 19.11 -81.26
C GLN A 737 -138.73 19.85 -80.93
N ALA A 738 -138.88 20.46 -79.75
CA ALA A 738 -140.17 21.01 -79.29
C ALA A 738 -140.32 22.55 -79.40
N THR A 739 -139.28 23.32 -79.71
CA THR A 739 -139.34 24.80 -79.60
C THR A 739 -138.64 25.49 -80.76
N ARG A 740 -139.30 25.48 -81.93
CA ARG A 740 -138.82 26.11 -83.17
C ARG A 740 -139.78 27.15 -83.76
N HIS A 741 -140.80 27.62 -83.03
CA HIS A 741 -141.80 28.56 -83.61
C HIS A 741 -142.34 29.67 -82.70
N THR A 742 -141.64 30.00 -81.62
CA THR A 742 -141.92 31.18 -80.80
C THR A 742 -140.61 31.96 -80.64
N ILE A 743 -140.29 32.78 -81.63
CA ILE A 743 -140.28 34.24 -81.48
C ILE A 743 -139.15 34.69 -80.52
N ASP A 744 -137.94 34.90 -81.05
CA ASP A 744 -137.46 36.20 -81.56
C ASP A 744 -137.39 37.37 -80.56
N THR A 745 -137.34 37.14 -79.25
CA THR A 745 -137.14 38.28 -78.31
C THR A 745 -136.17 38.09 -77.14
N VAL A 746 -135.28 37.09 -77.13
CA VAL A 746 -134.08 37.16 -76.25
C VAL A 746 -132.88 36.52 -76.93
N ASP A 747 -132.58 37.02 -78.11
CA ASP A 747 -131.21 37.00 -78.61
C ASP A 747 -130.44 38.12 -77.88
N LYS A 748 -129.18 37.86 -77.49
CA LYS A 748 -128.11 38.87 -77.16
C LYS A 748 -127.71 39.23 -75.71
N VAL A 749 -127.85 38.39 -74.69
CA VAL A 749 -127.21 38.71 -73.38
C VAL A 749 -126.49 37.51 -72.77
N ALA A 750 -125.23 37.30 -73.15
CA ALA A 750 -124.20 36.75 -72.24
C ALA A 750 -122.78 36.65 -72.86
N ASP A 751 -122.52 37.07 -74.09
CA ASP A 751 -121.15 37.44 -74.48
C ASP A 751 -120.90 38.89 -74.11
N LYS A 752 -120.65 39.19 -72.83
CA LYS A 752 -120.18 40.51 -72.37
C LYS A 752 -119.84 40.55 -70.88
N SER A 753 -118.59 40.26 -70.52
CA SER A 753 -118.01 40.77 -69.26
C SER A 753 -116.46 40.70 -69.23
N ARG A 754 -115.78 41.11 -70.30
CA ARG A 754 -114.34 41.43 -70.19
C ARG A 754 -114.18 42.83 -69.62
N VAL A 755 -114.17 42.94 -68.29
CA VAL A 755 -113.74 44.17 -67.59
C VAL A 755 -112.22 44.23 -67.65
N VAL A 756 -111.67 45.35 -68.13
CA VAL A 756 -110.22 45.52 -68.25
C VAL A 756 -109.77 46.75 -67.47
N SER A 757 -108.80 46.58 -66.57
CA SER A 757 -108.36 47.64 -65.65
C SER A 757 -106.83 47.81 -65.58
N GLY A 758 -106.37 49.02 -65.27
CA GLY A 758 -104.95 49.32 -65.03
C GLY A 758 -104.64 50.82 -64.95
N TYR A 759 -103.38 51.16 -64.59
CA TYR A 759 -102.96 52.56 -64.41
C TYR A 759 -102.57 53.24 -65.73
N LEU A 760 -103.05 54.47 -65.94
CA LEU A 760 -102.66 55.36 -67.05
C LEU A 760 -102.42 56.77 -66.54
N GLU A 761 -101.46 57.48 -67.15
CA GLU A 761 -101.24 58.89 -66.87
C GLU A 761 -102.05 59.76 -67.82
N ARG A 762 -102.89 60.65 -67.28
CA ARG A 762 -103.70 61.59 -68.07
C ARG A 762 -103.09 62.99 -68.04
N TYR A 763 -103.17 63.66 -69.18
CA TYR A 763 -102.75 65.06 -69.30
C TYR A 763 -103.86 66.01 -68.80
N GLU A 764 -103.65 66.65 -67.65
CA GLU A 764 -104.54 67.71 -67.15
C GLU A 764 -103.98 69.09 -67.53
N LYS A 765 -104.76 69.85 -68.33
CA LYS A 765 -104.51 71.28 -68.55
C LYS A 765 -104.91 72.04 -67.27
N GLY A 766 -103.93 72.41 -66.45
CA GLY A 766 -104.13 73.31 -65.33
C GLY A 766 -104.53 74.72 -65.79
N ARG A 767 -105.34 75.40 -64.99
CA ARG A 767 -105.58 76.85 -65.14
C ARG A 767 -104.23 77.57 -64.96
N VAL A 768 -103.78 78.26 -66.01
CA VAL A 768 -102.76 79.31 -66.03
C VAL A 768 -101.41 78.93 -65.36
N PHE A 769 -100.47 78.42 -66.17
CA PHE A 769 -99.03 78.17 -65.90
C PHE A 769 -98.57 76.95 -65.06
N SER A 770 -99.19 75.78 -65.16
CA SER A 770 -98.44 74.50 -65.11
C SER A 770 -99.19 73.33 -65.75
N SER A 771 -98.50 72.51 -66.54
CA SER A 771 -99.00 71.27 -67.15
C SER A 771 -98.30 70.07 -66.50
N ARG A 772 -99.05 69.19 -65.83
CA ARG A 772 -98.52 67.97 -65.18
C ARG A 772 -99.29 66.74 -65.65
N TRP A 773 -98.57 65.66 -65.93
CA TRP A 773 -99.14 64.34 -66.12
C TRP A 773 -99.44 63.74 -64.74
N ARG A 774 -100.64 63.19 -64.54
CA ARG A 774 -101.04 62.54 -63.28
C ARG A 774 -101.53 61.12 -63.56
N GLN A 775 -101.08 60.18 -62.74
CA GLN A 775 -101.44 58.77 -62.85
C GLN A 775 -102.77 58.51 -62.14
N TYR A 776 -103.68 57.85 -62.85
CA TYR A 776 -104.98 57.42 -62.32
C TYR A 776 -105.23 55.96 -62.69
N PHE A 777 -106.15 55.30 -61.98
CA PHE A 777 -106.55 53.93 -62.28
C PHE A 777 -107.81 53.94 -63.15
N TYR A 778 -107.71 53.34 -64.33
CA TYR A 778 -108.80 53.33 -65.31
C TYR A 778 -109.39 51.94 -65.45
N VAL A 779 -110.72 51.89 -65.56
CA VAL A 779 -111.48 50.67 -65.80
C VAL A 779 -112.33 50.87 -67.05
N LEU A 780 -112.10 50.03 -68.05
CA LEU A 780 -112.84 50.02 -69.30
C LEU A 780 -113.87 48.89 -69.23
N LYS A 781 -115.14 49.27 -69.12
CA LYS A 781 -116.28 48.35 -69.19
C LYS A 781 -116.95 48.56 -70.54
N GLN A 782 -116.75 47.62 -71.47
CA GLN A 782 -117.24 47.72 -72.85
C GLN A 782 -116.74 48.99 -73.55
N ASP A 783 -117.58 50.03 -73.64
CA ASP A 783 -117.31 51.32 -74.30
C ASP A 783 -117.17 52.49 -73.32
N THR A 784 -117.38 52.26 -72.02
CA THR A 784 -117.37 53.30 -70.99
C THR A 784 -116.07 53.25 -70.19
N LEU A 785 -115.39 54.40 -70.13
CA LEU A 785 -114.14 54.57 -69.40
C LEU A 785 -114.41 55.26 -68.06
N GLU A 786 -114.20 54.52 -66.98
CA GLU A 786 -114.29 55.01 -65.60
C GLU A 786 -112.89 55.34 -65.05
N CYS A 787 -112.79 56.42 -64.25
CA CYS A 787 -111.53 56.91 -63.67
C CYS A 787 -111.62 56.91 -62.14
N TYR A 788 -110.63 56.30 -61.48
CA TYR A 788 -110.46 56.25 -60.02
C TYR A 788 -109.09 56.80 -59.64
N LYS A 789 -108.90 57.32 -58.42
CA LYS A 789 -107.59 57.86 -58.04
C LYS A 789 -106.55 56.77 -57.85
N SER A 790 -106.97 55.58 -57.43
CA SER A 790 -106.09 54.43 -57.19
C SER A 790 -106.82 53.10 -57.40
N LYS A 791 -106.08 52.00 -57.51
CA LYS A 791 -106.64 50.65 -57.64
C LYS A 791 -107.43 50.23 -56.38
N SER A 792 -106.98 50.62 -55.20
CA SER A 792 -107.66 50.33 -53.92
C SER A 792 -109.05 50.97 -53.84
N GLU A 793 -109.21 52.21 -54.31
CA GLU A 793 -110.54 52.86 -54.38
C GLU A 793 -111.54 52.11 -55.28
N TYR A 794 -111.05 51.45 -56.34
CA TYR A 794 -111.90 50.64 -57.21
C TYR A 794 -112.29 49.30 -56.57
N GLU A 795 -111.36 48.62 -55.89
CA GLU A 795 -111.64 47.33 -55.23
C GLU A 795 -112.56 47.49 -54.01
N GLU A 796 -112.47 48.62 -53.30
CA GLU A 796 -113.36 48.98 -52.18
C GLU A 796 -114.74 49.52 -52.62
N ARG A 797 -115.03 49.54 -53.93
CA ARG A 797 -116.27 50.07 -54.55
C ARG A 797 -116.55 51.55 -54.23
N GLY A 798 -115.52 52.40 -54.21
CA GLY A 798 -115.66 53.84 -54.05
C GLY A 798 -116.31 54.53 -55.28
N PRO A 799 -116.83 55.77 -55.15
CA PRO A 799 -117.40 56.53 -56.27
C PRO A 799 -116.32 56.96 -57.28
N THR A 800 -116.68 57.08 -58.57
CA THR A 800 -115.74 57.46 -59.64
C THR A 800 -115.23 58.89 -59.46
N PHE A 801 -113.93 59.10 -59.70
CA PHE A 801 -113.28 60.40 -59.49
C PHE A 801 -113.74 61.47 -60.51
N GLU A 802 -114.07 61.05 -61.73
CA GLU A 802 -114.73 61.90 -62.74
C GLU A 802 -115.97 61.17 -63.27
N GLN A 803 -116.86 61.92 -63.92
CA GLN A 803 -118.04 61.37 -64.58
C GLN A 803 -117.62 60.45 -65.73
N SER A 804 -118.23 59.26 -65.83
CA SER A 804 -117.90 58.23 -66.82
C SER A 804 -118.05 58.75 -68.26
N ILE A 805 -117.07 58.44 -69.11
CA ILE A 805 -117.02 58.91 -70.50
C ILE A 805 -117.20 57.70 -71.43
N SER A 806 -118.21 57.72 -72.31
CA SER A 806 -118.27 56.74 -73.41
C SER A 806 -117.28 57.15 -74.50
N ILE A 807 -116.43 56.21 -74.89
CA ILE A 807 -115.38 56.38 -75.91
C ILE A 807 -115.74 55.70 -77.23
N SER A 808 -116.98 55.27 -77.42
CA SER A 808 -117.45 54.71 -78.70
C SER A 808 -117.24 55.70 -79.85
N GLY A 809 -116.77 55.21 -81.00
CA GLY A 809 -116.50 56.05 -82.18
C GLY A 809 -115.27 56.97 -82.11
N TYR A 810 -114.53 57.01 -80.99
CA TYR A 810 -113.28 57.76 -80.92
C TYR A 810 -112.20 57.08 -81.78
N SER A 811 -111.43 57.86 -82.55
CA SER A 811 -110.27 57.32 -83.27
C SER A 811 -109.04 57.26 -82.37
N VAL A 812 -108.42 56.07 -82.28
CA VAL A 812 -107.21 55.82 -81.49
C VAL A 812 -105.97 56.17 -82.32
N VAL A 813 -105.30 57.28 -82.02
CA VAL A 813 -104.16 57.78 -82.81
C VAL A 813 -102.85 57.69 -82.04
N ARG A 814 -101.83 57.12 -82.68
CA ARG A 814 -100.44 57.05 -82.19
C ARG A 814 -99.77 58.43 -82.27
N SER A 815 -99.10 58.85 -81.20
CA SER A 815 -98.28 60.08 -81.23
C SER A 815 -96.94 59.81 -81.90
N ARG A 816 -96.56 60.59 -82.93
CA ARG A 816 -95.29 60.41 -83.68
C ARG A 816 -94.02 60.86 -82.93
N THR A 817 -94.16 61.57 -81.80
CA THR A 817 -93.05 62.23 -81.08
C THR A 817 -92.75 61.67 -79.68
N ASP A 818 -93.52 60.69 -79.18
CA ASP A 818 -93.27 60.02 -77.89
C ASP A 818 -93.96 58.64 -77.89
N GLU A 819 -93.16 57.57 -77.78
CA GLU A 819 -93.60 56.20 -78.05
C GLU A 819 -94.64 55.66 -77.05
N LEU A 820 -94.81 56.30 -75.89
CA LEU A 820 -95.74 55.85 -74.83
C LEU A 820 -97.09 56.59 -74.83
N LYS A 821 -97.30 57.60 -75.69
CA LYS A 821 -98.50 58.44 -75.69
C LYS A 821 -99.60 57.92 -76.62
N ILE A 822 -100.82 57.87 -76.10
CA ILE A 822 -102.06 57.47 -76.79
C ILE A 822 -103.02 58.67 -76.81
N LYS A 823 -103.63 58.97 -77.96
CA LYS A 823 -104.65 60.03 -78.07
C LYS A 823 -105.95 59.43 -78.58
N LEU A 824 -107.06 59.73 -77.88
CA LEU A 824 -108.41 59.41 -78.31
C LEU A 824 -109.05 60.69 -78.87
N VAL A 825 -109.41 60.67 -80.16
CA VAL A 825 -109.99 61.82 -80.86
C VAL A 825 -111.48 61.57 -81.11
N PRO A 826 -112.38 62.41 -80.58
CA PRO A 826 -113.81 62.24 -80.79
C PRO A 826 -114.21 62.43 -82.26
N PRO A 827 -115.26 61.74 -82.74
CA PRO A 827 -115.73 61.83 -84.12
C PRO A 827 -116.51 63.11 -84.42
N GLU A 828 -117.15 63.72 -83.42
CA GLU A 828 -117.96 64.93 -83.57
C GLU A 828 -117.28 66.16 -82.93
N ALA A 829 -117.31 67.29 -83.64
CA ALA A 829 -116.73 68.56 -83.23
C ALA A 829 -117.53 69.19 -82.08
N GLY A 830 -117.18 68.81 -80.84
CA GLY A 830 -117.81 69.28 -79.61
C GLY A 830 -117.40 68.49 -78.36
N HIS A 831 -116.95 67.24 -78.54
CA HIS A 831 -116.47 66.38 -77.44
C HIS A 831 -114.96 66.54 -77.17
N ARG A 832 -114.52 66.23 -75.93
CA ARG A 832 -113.17 66.54 -75.43
C ARG A 832 -112.15 65.48 -75.87
N MET A 833 -111.10 65.90 -76.58
CA MET A 833 -109.96 65.02 -76.93
C MET A 833 -109.18 64.60 -75.67
N LEU A 834 -109.02 63.28 -75.45
CA LEU A 834 -108.31 62.72 -74.29
C LEU A 834 -106.90 62.25 -74.67
N ARG A 835 -105.91 62.53 -73.81
CA ARG A 835 -104.50 62.17 -74.03
C ARG A 835 -103.95 61.41 -72.83
N PHE A 836 -103.46 60.20 -73.08
CA PHE A 836 -102.92 59.28 -72.08
C PHE A 836 -101.46 58.95 -72.36
N ARG A 837 -100.72 58.57 -71.32
CA ARG A 837 -99.39 57.94 -71.41
C ARG A 837 -99.42 56.62 -70.64
N ALA A 838 -99.00 55.54 -71.29
CA ALA A 838 -98.99 54.22 -70.68
C ALA A 838 -97.68 54.00 -69.89
N PRO A 839 -97.71 53.33 -68.71
CA PRO A 839 -96.50 52.95 -67.98
C PRO A 839 -95.64 51.98 -68.79
N ALA A 840 -94.30 52.10 -68.67
CA ALA A 840 -93.35 51.29 -69.44
C ALA A 840 -93.48 49.76 -69.22
N SER A 841 -94.05 49.32 -68.09
CA SER A 841 -94.18 47.91 -67.70
C SER A 841 -95.29 47.12 -68.40
N VAL A 842 -96.32 47.78 -68.96
CA VAL A 842 -97.49 47.10 -69.58
C VAL A 842 -97.53 47.29 -71.11
N GLY A 843 -96.79 48.29 -71.62
CA GLY A 843 -96.65 48.57 -73.05
C GLY A 843 -97.85 49.28 -73.69
N ARG A 844 -97.57 50.26 -74.56
CA ARG A 844 -98.59 51.07 -75.28
C ARG A 844 -99.51 50.19 -76.15
N GLU A 845 -98.97 49.16 -76.77
CA GLU A 845 -99.70 48.36 -77.77
C GLU A 845 -100.87 47.57 -77.15
N THR A 846 -100.68 47.07 -75.93
CA THR A 846 -101.71 46.37 -75.16
C THR A 846 -102.92 47.27 -74.91
N TRP A 847 -102.69 48.51 -74.49
CA TRP A 847 -103.76 49.50 -74.26
C TRP A 847 -104.37 50.03 -75.55
N MET A 848 -103.58 50.23 -76.61
CA MET A 848 -104.13 50.63 -77.90
C MET A 848 -105.03 49.56 -78.51
N LYS A 849 -104.65 48.27 -78.46
CA LYS A 849 -105.50 47.19 -78.95
C LYS A 849 -106.85 47.18 -78.23
N ARG A 850 -106.81 47.32 -76.89
CA ARG A 850 -108.02 47.35 -76.04
C ARG A 850 -108.90 48.57 -76.28
N PHE A 851 -108.31 49.77 -76.42
CA PHE A 851 -109.10 50.95 -76.81
C PHE A 851 -109.62 50.83 -78.24
N THR A 852 -108.87 50.25 -79.17
CA THR A 852 -109.33 50.04 -80.55
C THR A 852 -110.53 49.11 -80.58
N GLU A 853 -110.45 47.98 -79.86
CA GLU A 853 -111.56 47.04 -79.68
C GLU A 853 -112.79 47.73 -79.07
N ALA A 854 -112.63 48.57 -78.04
CA ALA A 854 -113.74 49.30 -77.42
C ALA A 854 -114.30 50.45 -78.29
N THR A 855 -113.47 51.13 -79.08
CA THR A 855 -113.91 52.21 -79.99
C THR A 855 -114.60 51.69 -81.25
N GLN A 856 -114.27 50.46 -81.68
CA GLN A 856 -114.89 49.77 -82.81
C GLN A 856 -116.26 49.15 -82.48
N ILE A 857 -116.71 49.23 -81.23
CA ILE A 857 -118.09 48.94 -80.84
C ILE A 857 -118.94 50.12 -81.32
N ALA A 858 -119.07 50.23 -82.63
CA ALA A 858 -119.98 51.14 -83.31
C ALA A 858 -121.34 50.45 -83.45
N SER A 859 -122.37 51.20 -83.07
CA SER A 859 -123.80 50.92 -83.18
C SER A 859 -124.18 49.74 -84.10
N ARG A 860 -124.48 48.62 -83.45
CA ARG A 860 -125.65 47.81 -83.76
C ARG A 860 -126.43 47.52 -82.49
#